data_AF-A0A8J4DYP0-F1
#
_entry.id   AF-A0A8J4DYP0-F1
#
_cell.length_a   1.000
_cell.length_b   1.000
_cell.length_c   1.000
_cell.angle_alpha   90.00
_cell.angle_beta   90.00
_cell.angle_gamma   90.00
#
_symmetry.space_group_name_H-M   'P 1'
#
loop_
_entity.id
_entity.type
_entity.pdbx_description
1 polymer ?
#
loop_
_entity_poly.entity_id
_entity_poly.type
_entity_poly.pdbx_seq_one_letter_code
_entity_poly.pdbx_strand_id
1 'polypeptide(L)'
;MAAGAGLTVWLPSPEGPCPPAAGDGSGLPVAVGPAGADPAAAVTALAELVAAAGVEATGAGVDLGDGFRSARLAGARGDRRDAVLAALRSIGPERLGDRAGVLVALFGPAATKPLGAAAGRAVDEGRWAVVHLASAASDLLGPEQLADVLGWPVPPGTDPVPHGRASDLAGHLAVALGPIAPARRPRILRSLWDAVSVHQAARSVYRRIRTGQSAVDLSGELATRRRAYRDAVLLATVHRFYGHEPTLLDAARWKPDLHDLAEGLRDLLKDALAATILLRTAEAVARTGVTDGLAASRPILKYGAGLLNAAARASDGDGHPARPGCYVHDLWQAVSGRSAQPPVEVLSTARDYGRVVFDASGDAIRELFTGGFDPRESPLAMWATRSMEGWRRAAGYHRAPASWSQVPVFHDLLSLGPLATRLADRPGQPPGDVEVAADLLWYADLGDALAVYRGRASADVQVDLWGPVVWPAGRPTDDDDPLRQVLESVPLAVAGAAQLVSIGGRVPERCGTWAELVDGLLATEALAEGRTGPFLLPDPFPGLDGTVLPGTALRVEFAHDSTALARWANDMGNCIASPHYAVGAQRGRRVLAALVDADGRPVVNLELRRGFPAGPWALNALAARFNADPEPALVEAVRRWVAALRTPTHPEAAPAAPAFNVRDNRIDPHGGRGTTDPPARDAEPIRTAPPRQLARRLLDDTAARLGDLVTENLATPASRGSLAVVTTLGTALHRATDHDLTKLVRAAIARPGGFDELWTATDVRPLTTAVAALPAELRDRYPALSRLTGDDELPRSLRLLVRTPKIAPGRTLEAVNARLRAALGRLARSGDPALATAVATESTTPALCALVTATSLWADTVDSVRILPPRRVRVPGFPASTLDDPDGPWQRAWPAVRDLGAPVDEFWDRIAVTGLVVPAAWLAGADWTVLWRRATARARHHRP
;
A
#
# COMPACT_ATOMS: atom_id res chain seq x y z
N MET A 1 -47.29 9.37 6.21
CA MET A 1 -48.47 8.90 5.44
C MET A 1 -49.71 9.43 6.12
N ALA A 2 -50.66 9.99 5.37
CA ALA A 2 -52.06 10.01 5.79
C ALA A 2 -52.66 8.65 5.37
N ALA A 3 -53.36 7.95 6.27
CA ALA A 3 -54.07 6.74 5.90
C ALA A 3 -55.09 7.07 4.78
N GLY A 4 -55.22 6.20 3.78
CA GLY A 4 -56.24 6.37 2.73
C GLY A 4 -57.64 6.42 3.34
N ALA A 5 -58.61 6.99 2.63
CA ALA A 5 -59.99 7.06 3.11
C ALA A 5 -60.50 5.66 3.52
N GLY A 6 -60.91 5.51 4.78
CA GLY A 6 -61.39 4.24 5.35
C GLY A 6 -60.33 3.34 6.01
N LEU A 7 -59.07 3.81 6.18
CA LEU A 7 -58.00 3.06 6.85
C LEU A 7 -57.56 3.73 8.17
N THR A 8 -57.19 2.91 9.16
CA THR A 8 -56.63 3.32 10.45
C THR A 8 -55.24 2.73 10.66
N VAL A 9 -54.38 3.43 11.41
CA VAL A 9 -53.00 3.04 11.72
C VAL A 9 -52.88 2.69 13.20
N TRP A 10 -52.21 1.58 13.51
CA TRP A 10 -52.04 1.06 14.87
C TRP A 10 -50.57 0.76 15.20
N LEU A 11 -50.16 1.12 16.42
CA LEU A 11 -48.85 0.83 17.00
C LEU A 11 -48.93 -0.32 18.02
N PRO A 12 -47.88 -1.14 18.15
CA PRO A 12 -47.72 -2.03 19.30
C PRO A 12 -47.43 -1.22 20.57
N SER A 13 -48.20 -1.47 21.63
CA SER A 13 -47.99 -0.88 22.97
C SER A 13 -48.19 -1.94 24.06
N PRO A 14 -47.51 -1.83 25.22
CA PRO A 14 -47.68 -2.74 26.36
C PRO A 14 -49.13 -2.82 26.88
N GLU A 15 -49.92 -1.77 26.65
CA GLU A 15 -51.33 -1.67 27.10
C GLU A 15 -52.34 -2.13 26.03
N GLY A 16 -51.86 -2.61 24.88
CA GLY A 16 -52.66 -3.01 23.73
C GLY A 16 -52.52 -2.08 22.52
N PRO A 17 -53.09 -2.42 21.35
CA PRO A 17 -52.96 -1.63 20.13
C PRO A 17 -53.47 -0.19 20.32
N CYS A 18 -52.65 0.81 20.00
CA CYS A 18 -53.02 2.21 20.12
C CYS A 18 -52.80 2.98 18.80
N PRO A 19 -53.59 4.03 18.53
CA PRO A 19 -53.33 4.93 17.41
C PRO A 19 -52.10 5.82 17.70
N PRO A 20 -51.36 6.24 16.65
CA PRO A 20 -50.19 7.11 16.82
C PRO A 20 -50.55 8.49 17.36
N ALA A 21 -49.79 8.98 18.34
CA ALA A 21 -49.92 10.27 19.00
C ALA A 21 -48.90 11.32 18.50
N ALA A 22 -49.19 12.60 18.74
CA ALA A 22 -48.26 13.69 18.44
C ALA A 22 -47.04 13.62 19.37
N GLY A 23 -45.92 13.11 18.86
CA GLY A 23 -44.68 12.89 19.63
C GLY A 23 -44.08 11.50 19.46
N ASP A 24 -44.82 10.55 18.86
CA ASP A 24 -44.30 9.23 18.56
C ASP A 24 -43.10 9.30 17.61
N GLY A 25 -42.11 8.44 17.85
CA GLY A 25 -40.87 8.40 17.10
C GLY A 25 -41.10 8.21 15.59
N SER A 26 -40.37 8.98 14.78
CA SER A 26 -40.41 8.83 13.33
C SER A 26 -39.99 7.41 12.89
N GLY A 27 -40.73 6.82 11.95
CA GLY A 27 -40.35 5.56 11.31
C GLY A 27 -40.64 4.27 12.09
N LEU A 28 -41.45 4.34 13.15
CA LEU A 28 -41.94 3.16 13.89
C LEU A 28 -42.76 2.21 12.99
N PRO A 29 -42.68 0.89 13.23
CA PRO A 29 -43.48 -0.11 12.54
C PRO A 29 -44.95 0.02 12.96
N VAL A 30 -45.86 -0.05 11.98
CA VAL A 30 -47.31 0.08 12.21
C VAL A 30 -48.09 -0.94 11.39
N ALA A 31 -49.28 -1.30 11.89
CA ALA A 31 -50.28 -2.03 11.14
C ALA A 31 -51.29 -1.04 10.54
N VAL A 32 -51.59 -1.17 9.26
CA VAL A 32 -52.55 -0.33 8.53
C VAL A 32 -53.67 -1.20 8.00
N GLY A 33 -54.91 -0.94 8.39
CA GLY A 33 -56.07 -1.75 8.01
C GLY A 33 -57.40 -1.02 8.09
N PRO A 34 -58.53 -1.70 7.85
CA PRO A 34 -59.86 -1.10 7.75
C PRO A 34 -60.30 -0.38 9.03
N ALA A 35 -60.95 0.77 8.88
CA ALA A 35 -61.53 1.50 10.01
C ALA A 35 -62.64 0.66 10.69
N GLY A 36 -62.44 0.30 11.96
CA GLY A 36 -63.39 -0.47 12.78
C GLY A 36 -63.08 -1.98 12.93
N ALA A 37 -62.04 -2.49 12.27
CA ALA A 37 -61.56 -3.86 12.48
C ALA A 37 -60.71 -3.97 13.77
N ASP A 38 -60.74 -5.14 14.44
CA ASP A 38 -59.91 -5.41 15.62
C ASP A 38 -58.42 -5.57 15.21
N PRO A 39 -57.52 -4.68 15.66
CA PRO A 39 -56.12 -4.71 15.26
C PRO A 39 -55.26 -5.72 16.06
N ALA A 40 -55.80 -6.38 17.09
CA ALA A 40 -55.00 -7.18 18.03
C ALA A 40 -54.14 -8.26 17.34
N ALA A 41 -54.73 -9.07 16.47
CA ALA A 41 -54.01 -10.11 15.74
C ALA A 41 -52.95 -9.54 14.78
N ALA A 42 -53.28 -8.44 14.09
CA ALA A 42 -52.38 -7.78 13.15
C ALA A 42 -51.17 -7.13 13.86
N VAL A 43 -51.35 -6.55 15.05
CA VAL A 43 -50.25 -6.01 15.86
C VAL A 43 -49.34 -7.11 16.38
N THR A 44 -49.89 -8.27 16.78
CA THR A 44 -49.08 -9.45 17.11
C THR A 44 -48.28 -9.94 15.92
N ALA A 45 -48.92 -10.09 14.75
CA ALA A 45 -48.24 -10.49 13.51
C ALA A 45 -47.16 -9.48 13.07
N LEU A 46 -47.36 -8.19 13.34
CA LEU A 46 -46.36 -7.14 13.11
C LEU A 46 -45.16 -7.30 14.07
N ALA A 47 -45.40 -7.59 15.35
CA ALA A 47 -44.33 -7.84 16.31
C ALA A 47 -43.51 -9.09 15.93
N GLU A 48 -44.18 -10.16 15.49
CA GLU A 48 -43.52 -11.36 14.96
C GLU A 48 -42.70 -11.05 13.71
N LEU A 49 -43.22 -10.23 12.79
CA LEU A 49 -42.47 -9.77 11.61
C LEU A 49 -41.22 -8.99 12.00
N VAL A 50 -41.32 -8.08 12.97
CA VAL A 50 -40.17 -7.32 13.48
C VAL A 50 -39.14 -8.24 14.12
N ALA A 51 -39.58 -9.26 14.87
CA ALA A 51 -38.69 -10.24 15.50
C ALA A 51 -37.98 -11.13 14.46
N ALA A 52 -38.69 -11.56 13.40
CA ALA A 52 -38.16 -12.48 12.40
C ALA A 52 -37.35 -11.81 11.27
N ALA A 53 -37.71 -10.58 10.88
CA ALA A 53 -37.20 -9.90 9.69
C ALA A 53 -36.69 -8.48 9.95
N GLY A 54 -36.77 -8.00 11.20
CA GLY A 54 -36.39 -6.65 11.59
C GLY A 54 -37.42 -5.59 11.22
N VAL A 55 -37.21 -4.38 11.76
CA VAL A 55 -38.10 -3.23 11.54
C VAL A 55 -38.18 -2.82 10.07
N GLU A 56 -37.11 -3.01 9.29
CA GLU A 56 -37.07 -2.64 7.87
C GLU A 56 -38.10 -3.39 7.02
N ALA A 57 -38.29 -4.69 7.27
CA ALA A 57 -39.26 -5.53 6.54
C ALA A 57 -40.72 -5.04 6.69
N THR A 58 -41.03 -4.29 7.76
CA THR A 58 -42.36 -3.73 7.97
C THR A 58 -42.72 -2.66 6.93
N GLY A 59 -41.74 -2.09 6.23
CA GLY A 59 -41.98 -1.17 5.11
C GLY A 59 -42.45 -1.84 3.81
N ALA A 60 -42.45 -3.18 3.75
CA ALA A 60 -42.70 -3.92 2.51
C ALA A 60 -44.18 -4.02 2.14
N GLY A 61 -45.10 -3.75 3.07
CA GLY A 61 -46.54 -3.98 2.86
C GLY A 61 -46.93 -5.44 3.04
N VAL A 62 -46.28 -6.15 3.98
CA VAL A 62 -46.55 -7.56 4.30
C VAL A 62 -47.99 -7.71 4.77
N ASP A 63 -48.66 -8.75 4.28
CA ASP A 63 -49.99 -9.14 4.75
C ASP A 63 -49.93 -9.64 6.21
N LEU A 64 -50.66 -8.93 7.07
CA LEU A 64 -50.80 -9.23 8.50
C LEU A 64 -52.12 -9.97 8.82
N GLY A 65 -52.95 -10.26 7.81
CA GLY A 65 -54.27 -10.86 7.96
C GLY A 65 -55.41 -9.83 8.02
N ASP A 66 -56.63 -10.27 7.72
CA ASP A 66 -57.88 -9.47 7.84
C ASP A 66 -57.84 -8.08 7.16
N GLY A 67 -57.09 -7.98 6.06
CA GLY A 67 -56.92 -6.73 5.31
C GLY A 67 -55.92 -5.75 5.92
N PHE A 68 -55.21 -6.12 6.98
CA PHE A 68 -54.11 -5.35 7.54
C PHE A 68 -52.80 -5.58 6.79
N ARG A 69 -52.02 -4.52 6.65
CA ARG A 69 -50.67 -4.57 6.08
C ARG A 69 -49.66 -3.89 6.98
N SER A 70 -48.41 -4.36 6.93
CA SER A 70 -47.31 -3.67 7.60
C SER A 70 -46.95 -2.38 6.87
N ALA A 71 -46.61 -1.34 7.64
CA ALA A 71 -46.02 -0.11 7.13
C ALA A 71 -45.12 0.55 8.18
N ARG A 72 -44.58 1.72 7.86
CA ARG A 72 -43.81 2.56 8.78
C ARG A 72 -44.35 3.99 8.83
N LEU A 73 -44.27 4.61 10.02
CA LEU A 73 -44.62 6.03 10.18
C LEU A 73 -43.68 6.94 9.37
N ALA A 74 -44.14 8.18 9.13
CA ALA A 74 -43.36 9.17 8.39
C ALA A 74 -42.00 9.43 9.05
N GLY A 75 -40.96 9.66 8.22
CA GLY A 75 -39.58 9.84 8.68
C GLY A 75 -38.78 8.56 8.85
N ALA A 76 -39.34 7.39 8.53
CA ALA A 76 -38.56 6.17 8.29
C ALA A 76 -37.50 6.43 7.21
N ARG A 77 -36.23 6.11 7.53
CA ARG A 77 -35.16 5.96 6.53
C ARG A 77 -35.29 4.60 5.84
N GLY A 78 -34.95 4.52 4.56
CA GLY A 78 -34.89 3.28 3.78
C GLY A 78 -35.74 3.32 2.50
N ASP A 79 -35.31 2.58 1.49
CA ASP A 79 -36.02 2.40 0.22
C ASP A 79 -36.99 1.22 0.32
N ARG A 80 -38.09 1.27 -0.44
CA ARG A 80 -39.07 0.16 -0.48
C ARG A 80 -38.42 -1.15 -0.95
N ARG A 81 -37.40 -1.08 -1.82
CA ARG A 81 -36.66 -2.25 -2.31
C ARG A 81 -36.00 -3.02 -1.16
N ASP A 82 -35.45 -2.32 -0.18
CA ASP A 82 -34.73 -2.93 0.94
C ASP A 82 -35.70 -3.64 1.88
N ALA A 83 -36.84 -3.00 2.15
CA ALA A 83 -37.92 -3.61 2.91
C ALA A 83 -38.43 -4.90 2.26
N VAL A 84 -38.64 -4.90 0.94
CA VAL A 84 -39.07 -6.08 0.20
C VAL A 84 -38.00 -7.18 0.20
N LEU A 85 -36.72 -6.86 0.02
CA LEU A 85 -35.63 -7.84 0.12
C LEU A 85 -35.52 -8.46 1.52
N ALA A 86 -35.64 -7.65 2.58
CA ALA A 86 -35.62 -8.12 3.96
C ALA A 86 -36.80 -9.08 4.25
N ALA A 87 -38.00 -8.71 3.80
CA ALA A 87 -39.18 -9.56 3.95
C ALA A 87 -39.07 -10.86 3.14
N LEU A 88 -38.64 -10.80 1.86
CA LEU A 88 -38.47 -11.99 1.01
C LEU A 88 -37.52 -13.02 1.62
N ARG A 89 -36.42 -12.56 2.25
CA ARG A 89 -35.42 -13.43 2.90
C ARG A 89 -35.98 -14.18 4.11
N SER A 90 -36.85 -13.56 4.90
CA SER A 90 -37.29 -14.11 6.19
C SER A 90 -38.63 -14.82 6.14
N ILE A 91 -39.59 -14.34 5.35
CA ILE A 91 -40.99 -14.81 5.37
C ILE A 91 -41.52 -15.29 4.01
N GLY A 92 -40.70 -15.19 2.95
CA GLY A 92 -41.04 -15.68 1.61
C GLY A 92 -42.03 -14.79 0.82
N PRO A 93 -42.28 -15.13 -0.46
CA PRO A 93 -43.02 -14.28 -1.39
C PRO A 93 -44.54 -14.27 -1.18
N GLU A 94 -45.11 -15.30 -0.53
CA GLU A 94 -46.57 -15.49 -0.45
C GLU A 94 -47.28 -14.39 0.36
N ARG A 95 -46.59 -13.81 1.33
CA ARG A 95 -47.13 -12.77 2.23
C ARG A 95 -46.89 -11.34 1.74
N LEU A 96 -46.25 -11.14 0.59
CA LEU A 96 -45.81 -9.82 0.11
C LEU A 96 -46.78 -9.13 -0.86
N GLY A 97 -48.03 -9.60 -0.93
CA GLY A 97 -49.05 -9.06 -1.83
C GLY A 97 -48.85 -9.48 -3.29
N ASP A 98 -49.34 -8.67 -4.23
CA ASP A 98 -49.27 -9.00 -5.66
C ASP A 98 -47.82 -9.12 -6.17
N ARG A 99 -47.52 -10.23 -6.85
CA ARG A 99 -46.21 -10.57 -7.42
C ARG A 99 -45.70 -9.49 -8.37
N ALA A 100 -46.58 -8.81 -9.11
CA ALA A 100 -46.17 -7.69 -9.96
C ALA A 100 -45.66 -6.51 -9.12
N GLY A 101 -46.32 -6.19 -8.01
CA GLY A 101 -45.90 -5.14 -7.08
C GLY A 101 -44.53 -5.42 -6.44
N VAL A 102 -44.23 -6.67 -6.12
CA VAL A 102 -42.92 -7.10 -5.60
C VAL A 102 -41.82 -6.90 -6.65
N LEU A 103 -42.05 -7.33 -7.89
CA LEU A 103 -41.08 -7.15 -8.97
C LEU A 103 -40.83 -5.68 -9.30
N VAL A 104 -41.88 -4.85 -9.28
CA VAL A 104 -41.76 -3.41 -9.46
C VAL A 104 -40.98 -2.76 -8.33
N ALA A 105 -41.18 -3.21 -7.08
CA ALA A 105 -40.42 -2.69 -5.95
C ALA A 105 -38.93 -3.07 -6.02
N LEU A 106 -38.59 -4.25 -6.55
CA LEU A 106 -37.19 -4.70 -6.66
C LEU A 106 -36.47 -4.11 -7.88
N PHE A 107 -37.13 -4.09 -9.05
CA PHE A 107 -36.49 -3.81 -10.34
C PHE A 107 -37.08 -2.62 -11.10
N GLY A 108 -38.06 -1.93 -10.51
CA GLY A 108 -38.73 -0.79 -11.13
C GLY A 108 -39.86 -1.18 -12.11
N PRO A 109 -40.56 -0.18 -12.68
CA PRO A 109 -41.78 -0.39 -13.47
C PRO A 109 -41.54 -1.10 -14.81
N ALA A 110 -40.30 -1.20 -15.27
CA ALA A 110 -39.92 -1.89 -16.51
C ALA A 110 -39.75 -3.42 -16.34
N ALA A 111 -40.07 -3.98 -15.16
CA ALA A 111 -39.91 -5.40 -14.89
C ALA A 111 -40.73 -6.27 -15.86
N THR A 112 -40.07 -7.24 -16.50
CA THR A 112 -40.67 -8.13 -17.50
C THR A 112 -40.95 -9.53 -16.95
N LYS A 113 -41.77 -10.33 -17.66
CA LYS A 113 -42.04 -11.73 -17.29
C LYS A 113 -40.77 -12.61 -17.20
N PRO A 114 -39.81 -12.55 -18.16
CA PRO A 114 -38.56 -13.30 -18.06
C PRO A 114 -37.73 -12.93 -16.83
N LEU A 115 -37.64 -11.63 -16.51
CA LEU A 115 -36.96 -11.15 -15.31
C LEU A 115 -37.63 -11.70 -14.04
N GLY A 116 -38.96 -11.68 -13.98
CA GLY A 116 -39.72 -12.25 -12.86
C GLY A 116 -39.53 -13.76 -12.69
N ALA A 117 -39.36 -14.52 -13.78
CA ALA A 117 -39.06 -15.94 -13.72
C ALA A 117 -37.62 -16.22 -13.23
N ALA A 118 -36.64 -15.42 -13.69
CA ALA A 118 -35.26 -15.52 -13.21
C ALA A 118 -35.14 -15.16 -11.73
N ALA A 119 -35.84 -14.11 -11.28
CA ALA A 119 -35.87 -13.70 -9.88
C ALA A 119 -36.51 -14.76 -8.99
N GLY A 120 -37.62 -15.37 -9.43
CA GLY A 120 -38.26 -16.49 -8.73
C GLY A 120 -37.28 -17.65 -8.52
N ARG A 121 -36.63 -18.13 -9.58
CA ARG A 121 -35.63 -19.21 -9.47
C ARG A 121 -34.49 -18.87 -8.52
N ALA A 122 -33.95 -17.65 -8.59
CA ALA A 122 -32.85 -17.24 -7.72
C ALA A 122 -33.26 -17.17 -6.24
N VAL A 123 -34.49 -16.76 -5.94
CA VAL A 123 -35.06 -16.79 -4.59
C VAL A 123 -35.29 -18.23 -4.11
N ASP A 124 -35.89 -19.07 -4.95
CA ASP A 124 -36.15 -20.49 -4.63
C ASP A 124 -34.84 -21.27 -4.37
N GLU A 125 -33.77 -20.96 -5.10
CA GLU A 125 -32.43 -21.53 -4.94
C GLU A 125 -31.63 -20.87 -3.79
N GLY A 126 -32.18 -19.87 -3.09
CA GLY A 126 -31.53 -19.16 -2.01
C GLY A 126 -30.31 -18.32 -2.43
N ARG A 127 -30.20 -17.96 -3.72
CA ARG A 127 -29.06 -17.18 -4.28
C ARG A 127 -29.22 -15.69 -4.03
N TRP A 128 -29.28 -15.32 -2.75
CA TRP A 128 -29.60 -13.95 -2.31
C TRP A 128 -28.61 -12.88 -2.75
N ALA A 129 -27.33 -13.21 -2.96
CA ALA A 129 -26.32 -12.26 -3.39
C ALA A 129 -26.61 -11.70 -4.81
N VAL A 130 -27.04 -12.56 -5.75
CA VAL A 130 -27.40 -12.10 -7.10
C VAL A 130 -28.73 -11.35 -7.11
N VAL A 131 -29.69 -11.73 -6.26
CA VAL A 131 -30.98 -11.01 -6.11
C VAL A 131 -30.73 -9.60 -5.58
N HIS A 132 -29.87 -9.48 -4.56
CA HIS A 132 -29.48 -8.19 -3.99
C HIS A 132 -28.78 -7.32 -5.03
N LEU A 133 -27.80 -7.87 -5.75
CA LEU A 133 -27.06 -7.14 -6.78
C LEU A 133 -27.96 -6.69 -7.94
N ALA A 134 -28.83 -7.58 -8.42
CA ALA A 134 -29.78 -7.26 -9.50
C ALA A 134 -30.77 -6.17 -9.08
N SER A 135 -31.26 -6.22 -7.83
CA SER A 135 -32.08 -5.14 -7.27
C SER A 135 -31.27 -3.83 -7.28
N ALA A 136 -30.08 -3.80 -6.70
CA ALA A 136 -29.24 -2.59 -6.67
C ALA A 136 -28.87 -2.05 -8.06
N ALA A 137 -28.71 -2.92 -9.06
CA ALA A 137 -28.34 -2.51 -10.42
C ALA A 137 -29.53 -2.11 -11.31
N SER A 138 -30.78 -2.21 -10.83
CA SER A 138 -31.97 -2.01 -11.66
C SER A 138 -32.07 -0.62 -12.27
N ASP A 139 -31.51 0.39 -11.62
CA ASP A 139 -31.56 1.77 -12.08
C ASP A 139 -30.55 2.04 -13.21
N LEU A 140 -29.65 1.07 -13.48
CA LEU A 140 -28.57 1.19 -14.46
C LEU A 140 -28.66 0.18 -15.60
N LEU A 141 -29.32 -0.95 -15.39
CA LEU A 141 -29.37 -2.09 -16.31
C LEU A 141 -30.80 -2.34 -16.80
N GLY A 142 -30.92 -2.76 -18.06
CA GLY A 142 -32.19 -3.19 -18.65
C GLY A 142 -32.66 -4.56 -18.14
N PRO A 143 -33.93 -4.93 -18.34
CA PRO A 143 -34.52 -6.14 -17.77
C PRO A 143 -33.84 -7.43 -18.26
N GLU A 144 -33.35 -7.49 -19.50
CA GLU A 144 -32.61 -8.64 -20.02
C GLU A 144 -31.23 -8.77 -19.36
N GLN A 145 -30.57 -7.65 -19.09
CA GLN A 145 -29.28 -7.61 -18.39
C GLN A 145 -29.45 -8.02 -16.92
N LEU A 146 -30.53 -7.61 -16.27
CA LEU A 146 -30.86 -8.03 -14.91
C LEU A 146 -31.17 -9.53 -14.83
N ALA A 147 -31.84 -10.08 -15.83
CA ALA A 147 -32.08 -11.52 -15.92
C ALA A 147 -30.76 -12.31 -16.06
N ASP A 148 -29.77 -11.78 -16.78
CA ASP A 148 -28.42 -12.34 -16.85
C ASP A 148 -27.70 -12.29 -15.48
N VAL A 149 -27.75 -11.14 -14.77
CA VAL A 149 -27.17 -11.00 -13.42
C VAL A 149 -27.73 -12.05 -12.47
N LEU A 150 -29.05 -12.29 -12.50
CA LEU A 150 -29.71 -13.31 -11.70
C LEU A 150 -29.31 -14.74 -12.09
N GLY A 151 -28.69 -14.95 -13.25
CA GLY A 151 -28.14 -16.22 -13.71
C GLY A 151 -26.68 -16.46 -13.31
N TRP A 152 -26.00 -15.49 -12.71
CA TRP A 152 -24.58 -15.63 -12.38
C TRP A 152 -24.35 -16.70 -11.28
N PRO A 153 -23.30 -17.53 -11.40
CA PRO A 153 -22.97 -18.51 -10.38
C PRO A 153 -22.43 -17.83 -9.12
N VAL A 154 -22.85 -18.33 -7.96
CA VAL A 154 -22.28 -18.00 -6.66
C VAL A 154 -21.41 -19.20 -6.25
N PRO A 155 -20.07 -19.08 -6.24
CA PRO A 155 -19.22 -20.18 -5.81
C PRO A 155 -19.54 -20.63 -4.36
N PRO A 156 -19.52 -21.94 -4.06
CA PRO A 156 -19.80 -22.44 -2.73
C PRO A 156 -18.90 -21.81 -1.66
N GLY A 157 -19.49 -21.43 -0.52
CA GLY A 157 -18.76 -20.80 0.59
C GLY A 157 -18.34 -19.34 0.33
N THR A 158 -18.86 -18.70 -0.72
CA THR A 158 -18.71 -17.26 -0.97
C THR A 158 -20.06 -16.55 -0.84
N ASP A 159 -20.01 -15.28 -0.45
CA ASP A 159 -21.16 -14.38 -0.45
C ASP A 159 -20.67 -13.01 -0.90
N PRO A 160 -20.70 -12.70 -2.21
CA PRO A 160 -20.17 -11.45 -2.74
C PRO A 160 -20.92 -10.20 -2.25
N VAL A 161 -22.15 -10.35 -1.72
CA VAL A 161 -22.99 -9.25 -1.23
C VAL A 161 -23.55 -9.61 0.17
N PRO A 162 -22.68 -9.73 1.19
CA PRO A 162 -23.07 -10.26 2.49
C PRO A 162 -23.83 -9.25 3.33
N HIS A 163 -23.60 -7.95 3.09
CA HIS A 163 -24.09 -6.84 3.90
C HIS A 163 -24.43 -5.62 3.05
N GLY A 164 -25.08 -4.64 3.69
CA GLY A 164 -25.51 -3.38 3.07
C GLY A 164 -26.93 -3.44 2.52
N ARG A 165 -27.52 -2.27 2.31
CA ARG A 165 -28.81 -2.10 1.64
C ARG A 165 -28.63 -2.08 0.13
N ALA A 166 -29.62 -2.57 -0.61
CA ALA A 166 -29.58 -2.55 -2.06
C ALA A 166 -29.70 -1.12 -2.60
N SER A 167 -30.42 -0.25 -1.89
CA SER A 167 -30.53 1.17 -2.24
C SER A 167 -29.20 1.93 -2.12
N ASP A 168 -28.44 1.68 -1.05
CA ASP A 168 -27.12 2.29 -0.87
C ASP A 168 -26.16 1.82 -1.96
N LEU A 169 -26.17 0.51 -2.27
CA LEU A 169 -25.40 -0.04 -3.37
C LEU A 169 -25.82 0.56 -4.72
N ALA A 170 -27.11 0.74 -4.96
CA ALA A 170 -27.62 1.39 -6.17
C ALA A 170 -27.08 2.81 -6.32
N GLY A 171 -27.07 3.59 -5.24
CA GLY A 171 -26.47 4.92 -5.20
C GLY A 171 -24.99 4.92 -5.56
N HIS A 172 -24.20 4.02 -4.96
CA HIS A 172 -22.77 3.92 -5.27
C HIS A 172 -22.51 3.43 -6.70
N LEU A 173 -23.28 2.45 -7.19
CA LEU A 173 -23.20 1.97 -8.58
C LEU A 173 -23.52 3.10 -9.56
N ALA A 174 -24.52 3.94 -9.27
CA ALA A 174 -24.88 5.06 -10.13
C ALA A 174 -23.75 6.08 -10.25
N VAL A 175 -23.02 6.35 -9.17
CA VAL A 175 -21.84 7.22 -9.18
C VAL A 175 -20.69 6.59 -9.98
N ALA A 176 -20.39 5.31 -9.74
CA ALA A 176 -19.23 4.65 -10.33
C ALA A 176 -19.43 4.26 -11.81
N LEU A 177 -20.61 3.79 -12.19
CA LEU A 177 -20.91 3.21 -13.51
C LEU A 177 -21.87 4.07 -14.35
N GLY A 178 -22.56 5.04 -13.76
CA GLY A 178 -23.48 5.93 -14.47
C GLY A 178 -22.85 6.61 -15.71
N PRO A 179 -21.62 7.16 -15.62
CA PRO A 179 -20.94 7.76 -16.76
C PRO A 179 -20.54 6.77 -17.87
N ILE A 180 -20.57 5.46 -17.60
CA ILE A 180 -20.19 4.42 -18.56
C ILE A 180 -21.36 4.09 -19.48
N ALA A 181 -21.07 3.85 -20.76
CA ALA A 181 -22.07 3.43 -21.74
C ALA A 181 -22.86 2.19 -21.28
N PRO A 182 -24.21 2.17 -21.39
CA PRO A 182 -25.07 1.08 -20.88
C PRO A 182 -24.65 -0.32 -21.32
N ALA A 183 -24.18 -0.48 -22.57
CA ALA A 183 -23.76 -1.77 -23.11
C ALA A 183 -22.52 -2.38 -22.41
N ARG A 184 -21.70 -1.57 -21.72
CA ARG A 184 -20.46 -2.04 -21.06
C ARG A 184 -20.65 -2.34 -19.57
N ARG A 185 -21.67 -1.76 -18.94
CA ARG A 185 -21.91 -1.85 -17.48
C ARG A 185 -22.00 -3.31 -16.98
N PRO A 186 -22.74 -4.24 -17.64
CA PRO A 186 -22.84 -5.63 -17.17
C PRO A 186 -21.49 -6.35 -17.15
N ARG A 187 -20.65 -6.13 -18.18
CA ARG A 187 -19.32 -6.75 -18.27
C ARG A 187 -18.39 -6.28 -17.14
N ILE A 188 -18.40 -4.99 -16.84
CA ILE A 188 -17.60 -4.44 -15.74
C ILE A 188 -18.10 -5.00 -14.40
N LEU A 189 -19.41 -5.01 -14.18
CA LEU A 189 -20.01 -5.56 -12.96
C LEU A 189 -19.72 -7.07 -12.80
N ARG A 190 -19.74 -7.83 -13.90
CA ARG A 190 -19.37 -9.24 -13.92
C ARG A 190 -17.91 -9.45 -13.52
N SER A 191 -17.00 -8.65 -14.07
CA SER A 191 -15.57 -8.75 -13.71
C SER A 191 -15.31 -8.42 -12.24
N LEU A 192 -16.08 -7.50 -11.64
CA LEU A 192 -16.04 -7.24 -10.19
C LEU A 192 -16.54 -8.45 -9.39
N TRP A 193 -17.69 -9.01 -9.79
CA TRP A 193 -18.27 -10.20 -9.16
C TRP A 193 -17.26 -11.35 -9.11
N ASP A 194 -16.66 -11.68 -10.27
CA ASP A 194 -15.68 -12.76 -10.37
C ASP A 194 -14.45 -12.46 -9.51
N ALA A 195 -13.94 -11.22 -9.50
CA ALA A 195 -12.79 -10.82 -8.69
C ALA A 195 -13.05 -10.93 -7.17
N VAL A 196 -14.23 -10.49 -6.70
CA VAL A 196 -14.65 -10.62 -5.29
C VAL A 196 -14.83 -12.09 -4.91
N SER A 197 -15.48 -12.89 -5.75
CA SER A 197 -15.64 -14.32 -5.49
C SER A 197 -14.30 -15.06 -5.40
N VAL A 198 -13.35 -14.75 -6.29
CA VAL A 198 -11.99 -15.30 -6.22
C VAL A 198 -11.28 -14.86 -4.95
N HIS A 199 -11.38 -13.58 -4.57
CA HIS A 199 -10.78 -13.05 -3.35
C HIS A 199 -11.35 -13.71 -2.09
N GLN A 200 -12.66 -13.86 -1.99
CA GLN A 200 -13.31 -14.53 -0.85
C GLN A 200 -12.95 -16.01 -0.77
N ALA A 201 -12.91 -16.72 -1.90
CA ALA A 201 -12.49 -18.11 -1.95
C ALA A 201 -11.04 -18.27 -1.45
N ALA A 202 -10.13 -17.41 -1.91
CA ALA A 202 -8.75 -17.38 -1.45
C ALA A 202 -8.64 -17.09 0.07
N ARG A 203 -9.40 -16.11 0.58
CA ARG A 203 -9.43 -15.81 2.03
C ARG A 203 -10.00 -16.94 2.87
N SER A 204 -11.02 -17.64 2.37
CA SER A 204 -11.59 -18.82 3.04
C SER A 204 -10.56 -19.94 3.14
N VAL A 205 -9.81 -20.21 2.06
CA VAL A 205 -8.69 -21.15 2.08
C VAL A 205 -7.61 -20.70 3.07
N TYR A 206 -7.19 -19.43 3.02
CA TYR A 206 -6.22 -18.87 3.97
C TYR A 206 -6.64 -19.03 5.43
N ARG A 207 -7.90 -18.74 5.77
CA ARG A 207 -8.43 -18.93 7.13
C ARG A 207 -8.34 -20.38 7.56
N ARG A 208 -8.73 -21.33 6.70
CA ARG A 208 -8.64 -22.78 6.98
C ARG A 208 -7.20 -23.24 7.17
N ILE A 209 -6.27 -22.77 6.33
CA ILE A 209 -4.85 -23.05 6.46
C ILE A 209 -4.34 -22.54 7.81
N ARG A 210 -4.64 -21.28 8.15
CA ARG A 210 -4.23 -20.65 9.41
C ARG A 210 -4.76 -21.41 10.63
N THR A 211 -6.03 -21.84 10.61
CA THR A 211 -6.61 -22.65 11.69
C THR A 211 -5.98 -24.04 11.79
N GLY A 212 -5.48 -24.58 10.68
CA GLY A 212 -4.77 -25.86 10.65
C GLY A 212 -3.30 -25.77 11.04
N GLN A 213 -2.75 -24.58 11.31
CA GLN A 213 -1.38 -24.40 11.80
C GLN A 213 -1.36 -24.30 13.33
N SER A 214 -0.21 -24.63 13.93
CA SER A 214 0.03 -24.45 15.35
C SER A 214 -0.20 -22.99 15.75
N ALA A 215 -0.91 -22.78 16.87
CA ALA A 215 -1.09 -21.46 17.47
C ALA A 215 0.21 -20.94 18.10
N VAL A 216 1.11 -21.85 18.50
CA VAL A 216 2.45 -21.55 19.03
C VAL A 216 3.41 -21.37 17.86
N ASP A 217 4.16 -20.26 17.83
CA ASP A 217 5.23 -20.07 16.85
C ASP A 217 6.43 -20.96 17.21
N LEU A 218 6.64 -22.04 16.46
CA LEU A 218 7.73 -22.98 16.67
C LEU A 218 9.00 -22.60 15.90
N SER A 219 9.00 -21.51 15.12
CA SER A 219 10.11 -21.19 14.22
C SER A 219 11.44 -21.00 14.95
N GLY A 220 11.45 -20.39 16.14
CA GLY A 220 12.65 -20.25 16.97
C GLY A 220 13.20 -21.59 17.49
N GLU A 221 12.32 -22.48 17.95
CA GLU A 221 12.72 -23.83 18.39
C GLU A 221 13.26 -24.65 17.22
N LEU A 222 12.54 -24.67 16.10
CA LEU A 222 12.94 -25.40 14.90
C LEU A 222 14.25 -24.87 14.31
N ALA A 223 14.46 -23.54 14.31
CA ALA A 223 15.73 -22.94 13.90
C ALA A 223 16.89 -23.39 14.81
N THR A 224 16.66 -23.48 16.12
CA THR A 224 17.65 -23.93 17.10
C THR A 224 18.00 -25.40 16.89
N ARG A 225 16.99 -26.27 16.76
CA ARG A 225 17.18 -27.71 16.47
C ARG A 225 17.90 -27.94 15.15
N ARG A 226 17.53 -27.19 14.11
CA ARG A 226 18.21 -27.23 12.80
C ARG A 226 19.67 -26.84 12.92
N ARG A 227 19.96 -25.76 13.63
CA ARG A 227 21.33 -25.29 13.86
C ARG A 227 22.13 -26.34 14.62
N ALA A 228 21.61 -26.88 15.72
CA ALA A 228 22.26 -27.95 16.48
C ALA A 228 22.54 -29.20 15.62
N TYR A 229 21.62 -29.60 14.76
CA TYR A 229 21.85 -30.70 13.80
C TYR A 229 22.98 -30.35 12.81
N ARG A 230 22.99 -29.13 12.27
CA ARG A 230 24.06 -28.68 11.37
C ARG A 230 25.40 -28.61 12.07
N ASP A 231 25.44 -28.09 13.29
CA ASP A 231 26.64 -28.01 14.12
C ASP A 231 27.17 -29.41 14.43
N ALA A 232 26.30 -30.38 14.73
CA ALA A 232 26.70 -31.77 14.93
C ALA A 232 27.32 -32.40 13.67
N VAL A 233 26.74 -32.15 12.49
CA VAL A 233 27.31 -32.61 11.20
C VAL A 233 28.64 -31.93 10.91
N LEU A 234 28.74 -30.63 11.17
CA LEU A 234 29.96 -29.85 11.00
C LEU A 234 31.06 -30.36 11.93
N LEU A 235 30.76 -30.52 13.21
CA LEU A 235 31.68 -31.07 14.20
C LEU A 235 32.14 -32.46 13.80
N ALA A 236 31.24 -33.36 13.37
CA ALA A 236 31.64 -34.70 12.91
C ALA A 236 32.61 -34.64 11.72
N THR A 237 32.49 -33.63 10.85
CA THR A 237 33.40 -33.38 9.72
C THR A 237 34.75 -32.87 10.20
N VAL A 238 34.77 -31.91 11.14
CA VAL A 238 36.00 -31.41 11.78
C VAL A 238 36.76 -32.54 12.48
N HIS A 239 36.07 -33.37 13.26
CA HIS A 239 36.68 -34.52 13.95
C HIS A 239 37.29 -35.51 12.95
N ARG A 240 36.61 -35.76 11.83
CA ARG A 240 37.14 -36.62 10.77
C ARG A 240 38.37 -36.02 10.11
N PHE A 241 38.41 -34.70 9.90
CA PHE A 241 39.53 -33.99 9.29
C PHE A 241 40.80 -34.06 10.14
N TYR A 242 40.69 -33.81 11.45
CA TYR A 242 41.84 -33.82 12.36
C TYR A 242 42.20 -35.23 12.87
N GLY A 243 41.26 -36.18 12.87
CA GLY A 243 41.46 -37.53 13.40
C GLY A 243 41.58 -37.58 14.94
N HIS A 244 41.35 -36.46 15.63
CA HIS A 244 41.34 -36.30 17.08
C HIS A 244 40.34 -35.21 17.48
N GLU A 245 40.12 -35.04 18.79
CA GLU A 245 39.32 -33.93 19.33
C GLU A 245 39.99 -32.59 18.95
N PRO A 246 39.35 -31.70 18.18
CA PRO A 246 39.97 -30.46 17.72
C PRO A 246 40.15 -29.45 18.87
N THR A 247 41.31 -28.80 18.94
CA THR A 247 41.49 -27.66 19.86
C THR A 247 40.75 -26.41 19.35
N LEU A 248 40.56 -25.40 20.21
CA LEU A 248 40.02 -24.10 19.75
C LEU A 248 40.84 -23.46 18.62
N LEU A 249 42.16 -23.68 18.62
CA LEU A 249 43.05 -23.18 17.57
C LEU A 249 42.88 -23.96 16.26
N ASP A 250 42.64 -25.28 16.35
CA ASP A 250 42.31 -26.11 15.18
C ASP A 250 40.98 -25.67 14.58
N ALA A 251 39.94 -25.51 15.41
CA ALA A 251 38.64 -25.01 14.97
C ALA A 251 38.72 -23.62 14.31
N ALA A 252 39.55 -22.70 14.84
CA ALA A 252 39.73 -21.37 14.26
C ALA A 252 40.50 -21.36 12.92
N ARG A 253 41.32 -22.39 12.66
CA ARG A 253 42.08 -22.54 11.41
C ARG A 253 41.37 -23.40 10.38
N TRP A 254 40.44 -24.23 10.84
CA TRP A 254 39.65 -25.09 9.97
C TRP A 254 38.80 -24.24 9.02
N LYS A 255 38.79 -24.64 7.76
CA LYS A 255 37.92 -24.09 6.72
C LYS A 255 37.22 -25.25 6.03
N PRO A 256 35.91 -25.19 5.82
CA PRO A 256 35.21 -26.21 5.04
C PRO A 256 35.77 -26.23 3.62
N ASP A 257 35.98 -27.42 3.08
CA ASP A 257 36.36 -27.55 1.67
C ASP A 257 35.13 -27.43 0.76
N LEU A 258 35.37 -27.44 -0.57
CA LEU A 258 34.28 -27.32 -1.54
C LEU A 258 33.34 -28.55 -1.55
N HIS A 259 33.80 -29.70 -1.05
CA HIS A 259 32.96 -30.90 -0.93
C HIS A 259 31.96 -30.73 0.22
N ASP A 260 32.43 -30.31 1.39
CA ASP A 260 31.60 -30.05 2.57
C ASP A 260 30.53 -28.99 2.26
N LEU A 261 30.91 -27.93 1.55
CA LEU A 261 29.98 -26.90 1.08
C LEU A 261 28.94 -27.47 0.11
N ALA A 262 29.34 -28.28 -0.86
CA ALA A 262 28.43 -28.91 -1.82
C ALA A 262 27.46 -29.90 -1.14
N GLU A 263 27.91 -30.65 -0.14
CA GLU A 263 27.07 -31.52 0.69
C GLU A 263 26.04 -30.68 1.48
N GLY A 264 26.49 -29.58 2.08
CA GLY A 264 25.65 -28.61 2.77
C GLY A 264 24.53 -28.08 1.88
N LEU A 265 24.86 -27.60 0.67
CA LEU A 265 23.89 -27.11 -0.30
C LEU A 265 22.94 -28.20 -0.80
N ARG A 266 23.42 -29.43 -0.98
CA ARG A 266 22.60 -30.58 -1.37
C ARG A 266 21.55 -30.89 -0.30
N ASP A 267 21.94 -30.86 0.97
CA ASP A 267 21.02 -31.05 2.09
C ASP A 267 20.01 -29.91 2.21
N LEU A 268 20.45 -28.68 2.00
CA LEU A 268 19.58 -27.52 2.04
C LEU A 268 18.54 -27.53 0.93
N LEU A 269 18.94 -27.91 -0.29
CA LEU A 269 18.02 -28.14 -1.40
C LEU A 269 16.97 -29.21 -1.04
N LYS A 270 17.38 -30.35 -0.46
CA LYS A 270 16.43 -31.38 0.00
C LYS A 270 15.47 -30.84 1.06
N ASP A 271 15.97 -30.03 2.00
CA ASP A 271 15.14 -29.43 3.05
C ASP A 271 14.14 -28.43 2.45
N ALA A 272 14.55 -27.63 1.47
CA ALA A 272 13.68 -26.67 0.77
C ALA A 272 12.56 -27.38 0.00
N LEU A 273 12.90 -28.46 -0.72
CA LEU A 273 11.90 -29.28 -1.41
C LEU A 273 10.96 -29.96 -0.41
N ALA A 274 11.47 -30.51 0.70
CA ALA A 274 10.65 -31.12 1.75
C ALA A 274 9.72 -30.11 2.44
N ALA A 275 10.21 -28.91 2.76
CA ALA A 275 9.40 -27.83 3.33
C ALA A 275 8.30 -27.39 2.34
N THR A 276 8.63 -27.27 1.05
CA THR A 276 7.66 -26.97 0.00
C THR A 276 6.57 -28.06 -0.09
N ILE A 277 6.95 -29.34 0.03
CA ILE A 277 6.01 -30.46 0.06
C ILE A 277 5.08 -30.37 1.26
N LEU A 278 5.59 -30.09 2.46
CA LEU A 278 4.77 -29.95 3.67
C LEU A 278 3.76 -28.80 3.52
N LEU A 279 4.20 -27.63 3.04
CA LEU A 279 3.35 -26.46 2.80
C LEU A 279 2.23 -26.78 1.79
N ARG A 280 2.59 -27.34 0.63
CA ARG A 280 1.60 -27.69 -0.41
C ARG A 280 0.64 -28.80 0.03
N THR A 281 1.12 -29.77 0.82
CA THR A 281 0.26 -30.85 1.36
C THR A 281 -0.72 -30.30 2.39
N ALA A 282 -0.26 -29.42 3.28
CA ALA A 282 -1.11 -28.75 4.27
C ALA A 282 -2.15 -27.83 3.60
N GLU A 283 -1.78 -27.10 2.54
CA GLU A 283 -2.73 -26.35 1.71
C GLU A 283 -3.78 -27.27 1.07
N ALA A 284 -3.36 -28.37 0.46
CA ALA A 284 -4.28 -29.33 -0.16
C ALA A 284 -5.28 -29.89 0.86
N VAL A 285 -4.79 -30.29 2.04
CA VAL A 285 -5.61 -30.78 3.16
C VAL A 285 -6.59 -29.71 3.64
N ALA A 286 -6.15 -28.46 3.78
CA ALA A 286 -7.03 -27.36 4.19
C ALA A 286 -8.13 -27.07 3.15
N ARG A 287 -7.83 -27.27 1.86
CA ARG A 287 -8.75 -26.97 0.76
C ARG A 287 -9.79 -28.07 0.54
N THR A 288 -9.38 -29.34 0.52
CA THR A 288 -10.22 -30.48 0.13
C THR A 288 -10.46 -31.49 1.25
N GLY A 289 -9.92 -31.26 2.45
CA GLY A 289 -9.97 -32.21 3.56
C GLY A 289 -8.80 -33.20 3.54
N VAL A 290 -8.63 -33.93 4.65
CA VAL A 290 -7.47 -34.80 4.91
C VAL A 290 -7.29 -35.86 3.83
N THR A 291 -8.32 -36.65 3.55
CA THR A 291 -8.25 -37.79 2.63
C THR A 291 -7.91 -37.35 1.21
N ASP A 292 -8.70 -36.42 0.66
CA ASP A 292 -8.53 -35.95 -0.72
C ASP A 292 -7.25 -35.11 -0.87
N GLY A 293 -6.91 -34.31 0.14
CA GLY A 293 -5.70 -33.50 0.14
C GLY A 293 -4.43 -34.35 0.13
N LEU A 294 -4.38 -35.42 0.95
CA LEU A 294 -3.27 -36.37 0.96
C LEU A 294 -3.21 -37.19 -0.34
N ALA A 295 -4.36 -37.60 -0.89
CA ALA A 295 -4.43 -38.30 -2.17
C ALA A 295 -3.88 -37.43 -3.31
N ALA A 296 -4.28 -36.15 -3.38
CA ALA A 296 -3.78 -35.18 -4.34
C ALA A 296 -2.27 -34.91 -4.18
N SER A 297 -1.74 -35.03 -2.96
CA SER A 297 -0.33 -34.78 -2.64
C SER A 297 0.57 -36.02 -2.84
N ARG A 298 0.03 -37.16 -3.27
CA ARG A 298 0.79 -38.42 -3.46
C ARG A 298 2.05 -38.27 -4.32
N PRO A 299 2.03 -37.62 -5.50
CA PRO A 299 3.22 -37.49 -6.35
C PRO A 299 4.38 -36.76 -5.65
N ILE A 300 4.07 -35.66 -4.96
CA ILE A 300 5.07 -34.84 -4.27
C ILE A 300 5.59 -35.52 -2.99
N LEU A 301 4.72 -36.21 -2.24
CA LEU A 301 5.11 -37.00 -1.06
C LEU A 301 6.03 -38.17 -1.45
N LYS A 302 5.71 -38.89 -2.54
CA LYS A 302 6.55 -39.98 -3.07
C LYS A 302 7.94 -39.48 -3.44
N TYR A 303 8.01 -38.34 -4.13
CA TYR A 303 9.29 -37.73 -4.51
C TYR A 303 10.11 -37.33 -3.28
N GLY A 304 9.51 -36.61 -2.33
CA GLY A 304 10.19 -36.19 -1.10
C GLY A 304 10.67 -37.35 -0.23
N ALA A 305 9.90 -38.42 -0.12
CA ALA A 305 10.30 -39.63 0.60
C ALA A 305 11.51 -40.33 -0.03
N GLY A 306 11.74 -40.18 -1.34
CA GLY A 306 12.92 -40.67 -2.04
C GLY A 306 14.15 -39.78 -1.91
N LEU A 307 14.00 -38.54 -1.43
CA LEU A 307 15.12 -37.61 -1.25
C LEU A 307 15.86 -37.79 0.10
N LEU A 308 15.20 -38.38 1.10
CA LEU A 308 15.64 -38.40 2.48
C LEU A 308 15.47 -39.78 3.13
N ASN A 309 16.53 -40.27 3.77
CA ASN A 309 16.50 -41.49 4.59
C ASN A 309 16.04 -41.16 6.02
N ALA A 310 15.29 -42.07 6.66
CA ALA A 310 14.76 -41.92 8.03
C ALA A 310 15.82 -41.75 9.14
N ALA A 311 17.11 -41.92 8.82
CA ALA A 311 18.24 -41.87 9.76
C ALA A 311 18.50 -40.47 10.39
N ALA A 312 17.82 -39.41 9.94
CA ALA A 312 18.00 -38.04 10.46
C ALA A 312 17.21 -37.72 11.75
N ARG A 313 16.56 -38.70 12.39
CA ARG A 313 15.92 -38.54 13.72
C ARG A 313 16.92 -38.50 14.89
N ALA A 314 18.22 -38.62 14.64
CA ALA A 314 19.27 -38.92 15.62
C ALA A 314 19.61 -37.81 16.66
N SER A 315 18.67 -36.94 17.03
CA SER A 315 18.78 -36.08 18.21
C SER A 315 17.66 -36.47 19.19
N ASP A 316 18.02 -37.28 20.18
CA ASP A 316 17.15 -37.91 21.18
C ASP A 316 16.21 -36.90 21.89
N GLY A 317 14.89 -37.10 21.74
CA GLY A 317 13.86 -36.46 22.54
C GLY A 317 12.45 -36.49 21.91
N ASP A 318 11.41 -36.35 22.74
CA ASP A 318 9.97 -36.33 22.41
C ASP A 318 9.51 -35.09 21.58
N GLY A 319 10.39 -34.48 20.79
CA GLY A 319 10.13 -33.20 20.10
C GLY A 319 10.17 -33.25 18.57
N HIS A 320 9.97 -32.10 17.93
CA HIS A 320 9.98 -31.97 16.47
C HIS A 320 11.36 -32.30 15.85
N PRO A 321 11.42 -32.96 14.66
CA PRO A 321 12.68 -33.28 14.01
C PRO A 321 13.43 -32.02 13.53
N ALA A 322 14.76 -32.05 13.48
CA ALA A 322 15.55 -30.91 13.00
C ALA A 322 15.36 -30.60 11.50
N ARG A 323 14.86 -31.58 10.72
CA ARG A 323 14.68 -31.49 9.27
C ARG A 323 13.24 -31.81 8.87
N PRO A 324 12.62 -31.03 7.97
CA PRO A 324 11.22 -31.20 7.58
C PRO A 324 10.93 -32.54 6.89
N GLY A 325 11.91 -33.12 6.21
CA GLY A 325 11.62 -34.30 5.41
C GLY A 325 11.46 -35.61 6.19
N CYS A 326 11.75 -35.63 7.50
CA CYS A 326 11.27 -36.70 8.37
C CYS A 326 9.74 -36.78 8.34
N TYR A 327 9.06 -35.63 8.42
CA TYR A 327 7.59 -35.57 8.34
C TYR A 327 7.06 -35.87 6.95
N VAL A 328 7.77 -35.47 5.88
CA VAL A 328 7.40 -35.89 4.52
C VAL A 328 7.46 -37.41 4.37
N HIS A 329 8.49 -38.05 4.93
CA HIS A 329 8.62 -39.51 4.95
C HIS A 329 7.47 -40.16 5.74
N ASP A 330 7.16 -39.66 6.93
CA ASP A 330 6.08 -40.19 7.78
C ASP A 330 4.70 -40.09 7.09
N LEU A 331 4.42 -38.94 6.45
CA LEU A 331 3.21 -38.74 5.65
C LEU A 331 3.15 -39.71 4.46
N TRP A 332 4.28 -39.95 3.78
CA TRP A 332 4.34 -40.92 2.69
C TRP A 332 4.07 -42.36 3.17
N GLN A 333 4.62 -42.78 4.31
CA GLN A 333 4.35 -44.12 4.87
C GLN A 333 2.86 -44.31 5.15
N ALA A 334 2.20 -43.30 5.72
CA ALA A 334 0.77 -43.35 5.97
C ALA A 334 -0.06 -43.42 4.67
N VAL A 335 0.22 -42.54 3.70
CA VAL A 335 -0.52 -42.49 2.43
C VAL A 335 -0.29 -43.72 1.55
N SER A 336 0.84 -44.41 1.76
CA SER A 336 1.18 -45.69 1.11
C SER A 336 0.57 -46.92 1.80
N GLY A 337 -0.19 -46.75 2.88
CA GLY A 337 -0.78 -47.85 3.64
C GLY A 337 0.23 -48.66 4.46
N ARG A 338 1.43 -48.10 4.72
CA ARG A 338 2.49 -48.74 5.51
C ARG A 338 2.47 -48.32 6.99
N SER A 339 1.61 -47.37 7.36
CA SER A 339 1.33 -46.95 8.73
C SER A 339 -0.19 -46.85 8.94
N ALA A 340 -0.67 -47.15 10.16
CA ALA A 340 -2.09 -47.25 10.49
C ALA A 340 -2.82 -45.89 10.56
N GLN A 341 -2.10 -44.78 10.80
CA GLN A 341 -2.69 -43.42 10.81
C GLN A 341 -1.74 -42.39 10.18
N PRO A 342 -2.26 -41.46 9.34
CA PRO A 342 -1.49 -40.31 8.89
C PRO A 342 -1.26 -39.37 10.06
N PRO A 343 -0.01 -39.00 10.39
CA PRO A 343 0.26 -38.04 11.45
C PRO A 343 -0.02 -36.63 10.92
N VAL A 344 -1.28 -36.33 10.57
CA VAL A 344 -1.70 -35.06 9.95
C VAL A 344 -1.38 -33.86 10.83
N GLU A 345 -1.29 -34.08 12.14
CA GLU A 345 -0.83 -33.10 13.12
C GLU A 345 0.53 -32.49 12.76
N VAL A 346 1.41 -33.21 12.05
CA VAL A 346 2.70 -32.66 11.59
C VAL A 346 2.53 -31.54 10.58
N LEU A 347 1.43 -31.52 9.81
CA LEU A 347 1.11 -30.45 8.86
C LEU A 347 0.83 -29.12 9.58
N SER A 348 0.54 -29.14 10.89
CA SER A 348 0.40 -27.91 11.68
C SER A 348 1.70 -27.13 11.85
N THR A 349 2.85 -27.78 11.59
CA THR A 349 4.20 -27.18 11.66
C THR A 349 4.74 -26.74 10.30
N ALA A 350 4.00 -26.96 9.21
CA ALA A 350 4.47 -26.73 7.85
C ALA A 350 4.96 -25.29 7.62
N ARG A 351 4.20 -24.30 8.13
CA ARG A 351 4.58 -22.87 8.06
C ARG A 351 5.93 -22.61 8.70
N ASP A 352 6.16 -23.17 9.89
CA ASP A 352 7.34 -22.85 10.69
C ASP A 352 8.59 -23.53 10.12
N TYR A 353 8.50 -24.78 9.65
CA TYR A 353 9.57 -25.37 8.84
C TYR A 353 9.84 -24.61 7.55
N GLY A 354 8.78 -24.19 6.86
CA GLY A 354 8.88 -23.37 5.66
C GLY A 354 9.72 -22.12 5.90
N ARG A 355 9.41 -21.37 6.97
CA ARG A 355 10.13 -20.16 7.37
C ARG A 355 11.60 -20.45 7.70
N VAL A 356 11.86 -21.43 8.57
CA VAL A 356 13.22 -21.78 9.00
C VAL A 356 14.11 -22.19 7.82
N VAL A 357 13.56 -22.97 6.89
CA VAL A 357 14.31 -23.41 5.71
C VAL A 357 14.45 -22.31 4.67
N PHE A 358 13.45 -21.43 4.53
CA PHE A 358 13.53 -20.28 3.64
C PHE A 358 14.62 -19.30 4.07
N ASP A 359 14.69 -18.98 5.37
CA ASP A 359 15.72 -18.11 5.95
C ASP A 359 17.11 -18.75 5.77
N ALA A 360 17.27 -20.04 6.10
CA ALA A 360 18.52 -20.77 5.92
C ALA A 360 18.96 -20.85 4.43
N SER A 361 18.00 -20.95 3.50
CA SER A 361 18.28 -20.95 2.06
C SER A 361 18.76 -19.57 1.59
N GLY A 362 18.11 -18.51 2.05
CA GLY A 362 18.52 -17.14 1.74
C GLY A 362 19.92 -16.80 2.27
N ASP A 363 20.24 -17.26 3.49
CA ASP A 363 21.56 -17.08 4.09
C ASP A 363 22.65 -17.83 3.31
N ALA A 364 22.41 -19.09 2.96
CA ALA A 364 23.37 -19.87 2.16
C ALA A 364 23.57 -19.29 0.76
N ILE A 365 22.49 -18.86 0.09
CA ILE A 365 22.58 -18.19 -1.22
C ILE A 365 23.48 -16.95 -1.10
N ARG A 366 23.28 -16.12 -0.06
CA ARG A 366 24.10 -14.92 0.19
C ARG A 366 25.57 -15.27 0.45
N GLU A 367 25.84 -16.33 1.21
CA GLU A 367 27.19 -16.79 1.53
C GLU A 367 27.95 -17.28 0.29
N LEU A 368 27.27 -17.96 -0.64
CA LEU A 368 27.88 -18.38 -1.90
C LEU A 368 28.40 -17.19 -2.73
N PHE A 369 27.74 -16.03 -2.64
CA PHE A 369 28.17 -14.83 -3.36
C PHE A 369 29.33 -14.11 -2.67
N THR A 370 29.29 -13.99 -1.34
CA THR A 370 30.36 -13.29 -0.61
C THR A 370 31.64 -14.10 -0.50
N GLY A 371 31.58 -15.43 -0.65
CA GLY A 371 32.71 -16.33 -0.50
C GLY A 371 33.67 -16.43 -1.70
N GLY A 372 33.30 -15.93 -2.89
CA GLY A 372 34.18 -15.90 -4.06
C GLY A 372 34.60 -17.28 -4.59
N PHE A 373 33.75 -18.30 -4.43
CA PHE A 373 34.06 -19.69 -4.83
C PHE A 373 34.09 -19.88 -6.35
N ASP A 374 35.10 -20.58 -6.87
CA ASP A 374 35.16 -21.06 -8.26
C ASP A 374 34.51 -22.46 -8.35
N PRO A 375 33.38 -22.61 -9.05
CA PRO A 375 32.71 -23.91 -9.19
C PRO A 375 33.38 -24.84 -10.22
N ARG A 376 34.33 -24.38 -11.04
CA ARG A 376 34.90 -25.19 -12.14
C ARG A 376 35.66 -26.39 -11.59
N GLU A 377 35.32 -27.57 -12.13
CA GLU A 377 35.90 -28.85 -11.72
C GLU A 377 35.83 -29.16 -10.21
N SER A 378 34.88 -28.53 -9.50
CA SER A 378 34.69 -28.72 -8.07
C SER A 378 33.37 -29.43 -7.72
N PRO A 379 33.24 -30.01 -6.52
CA PRO A 379 31.98 -30.60 -6.06
C PRO A 379 30.77 -29.63 -6.11
N LEU A 380 31.00 -28.31 -6.12
CA LEU A 380 29.96 -27.30 -6.26
C LEU A 380 29.34 -27.29 -7.67
N ALA A 381 30.10 -27.54 -8.73
CA ALA A 381 29.53 -27.67 -10.08
C ALA A 381 28.50 -28.80 -10.16
N MET A 382 28.76 -29.94 -9.52
CA MET A 382 27.81 -31.06 -9.50
C MET A 382 26.48 -30.70 -8.83
N TRP A 383 26.50 -29.85 -7.81
CA TRP A 383 25.27 -29.31 -7.22
C TRP A 383 24.62 -28.31 -8.17
N ALA A 384 25.40 -27.36 -8.71
CA ALA A 384 24.90 -26.27 -9.54
C ALA A 384 24.19 -26.76 -10.81
N THR A 385 24.75 -27.78 -11.47
CA THR A 385 24.21 -28.38 -12.70
C THR A 385 23.25 -29.54 -12.44
N ARG A 386 22.84 -29.78 -11.19
CA ARG A 386 21.89 -30.84 -10.86
C ARG A 386 20.56 -30.56 -11.53
N SER A 387 20.09 -31.51 -12.34
CA SER A 387 18.78 -31.43 -13.00
C SER A 387 17.62 -31.37 -12.00
N MET A 388 16.65 -30.51 -12.29
CA MET A 388 15.40 -30.36 -11.54
C MET A 388 14.23 -31.16 -12.13
N GLU A 389 14.44 -31.91 -13.21
CA GLU A 389 13.43 -32.71 -13.92
C GLU A 389 12.57 -33.57 -12.99
N GLY A 390 13.19 -34.28 -12.04
CA GLY A 390 12.49 -35.13 -11.09
C GLY A 390 11.52 -34.36 -10.18
N TRP A 391 11.91 -33.16 -9.74
CA TRP A 391 11.05 -32.26 -8.96
C TRP A 391 9.89 -31.77 -9.83
N ARG A 392 10.16 -31.35 -11.06
CA ARG A 392 9.15 -30.80 -11.98
C ARG A 392 8.13 -31.83 -12.41
N ARG A 393 8.54 -33.08 -12.61
CA ARG A 393 7.60 -34.20 -12.86
C ARG A 393 6.64 -34.42 -11.68
N ALA A 394 7.09 -34.23 -10.45
CA ALA A 394 6.27 -34.47 -9.26
C ALA A 394 5.41 -33.26 -8.87
N ALA A 395 5.99 -32.06 -8.91
CA ALA A 395 5.41 -30.85 -8.32
C ALA A 395 4.92 -29.82 -9.35
N GLY A 396 5.27 -29.99 -10.62
CA GLY A 396 4.95 -29.04 -11.68
C GLY A 396 5.63 -27.68 -11.51
N TYR A 397 5.01 -26.66 -12.11
CA TYR A 397 5.45 -25.28 -12.10
C TYR A 397 4.37 -24.39 -11.49
N HIS A 398 4.71 -23.61 -10.47
CA HIS A 398 3.84 -22.51 -10.01
C HIS A 398 4.07 -21.24 -10.83
N ARG A 399 5.34 -20.99 -11.20
CA ARG A 399 5.76 -19.92 -12.10
C ARG A 399 6.10 -20.47 -13.46
N ALA A 400 5.75 -19.72 -14.51
CA ALA A 400 6.12 -20.09 -15.87
C ALA A 400 7.65 -20.05 -16.02
N PRO A 401 8.30 -21.18 -16.37
CA PRO A 401 9.77 -21.22 -16.48
C PRO A 401 10.27 -20.34 -17.64
N ALA A 402 9.45 -20.15 -18.68
CA ALA A 402 9.74 -19.26 -19.80
C ALA A 402 9.81 -17.77 -19.43
N SER A 403 9.29 -17.37 -18.27
CA SER A 403 9.42 -16.00 -17.75
C SER A 403 10.48 -15.86 -16.66
N TRP A 404 11.23 -16.94 -16.35
CA TRP A 404 12.24 -16.91 -15.29
C TRP A 404 13.55 -16.31 -15.79
N SER A 405 13.73 -15.01 -15.52
CA SER A 405 14.88 -14.22 -15.98
C SER A 405 16.04 -14.15 -14.97
N GLN A 406 15.96 -14.90 -13.87
CA GLN A 406 17.07 -15.00 -12.92
C GLN A 406 18.24 -15.75 -13.56
N VAL A 407 19.44 -15.19 -13.45
CA VAL A 407 20.67 -15.84 -13.90
C VAL A 407 21.08 -16.89 -12.87
N PRO A 408 21.63 -18.06 -13.28
CA PRO A 408 22.12 -19.06 -12.34
C PRO A 408 23.11 -18.50 -11.32
N VAL A 409 23.05 -19.01 -10.08
CA VAL A 409 24.03 -18.75 -9.03
C VAL A 409 25.43 -19.20 -9.51
N PHE A 410 26.48 -18.47 -9.10
CA PHE A 410 27.90 -18.55 -9.52
C PHE A 410 28.29 -17.70 -10.75
N HIS A 411 29.38 -16.93 -10.58
CA HIS A 411 29.90 -16.01 -11.59
C HIS A 411 30.25 -16.71 -12.93
N ASP A 412 30.75 -17.95 -12.86
CA ASP A 412 31.14 -18.71 -14.06
C ASP A 412 29.96 -19.36 -14.79
N LEU A 413 28.78 -19.42 -14.17
CA LEU A 413 27.56 -19.88 -14.82
C LEU A 413 26.74 -18.71 -15.41
N LEU A 414 27.19 -17.46 -15.24
CA LEU A 414 26.56 -16.30 -15.87
C LEU A 414 26.49 -16.45 -17.40
N SER A 415 27.45 -17.16 -18.00
CA SER A 415 27.48 -17.44 -19.45
C SER A 415 26.38 -18.40 -19.91
N LEU A 416 25.76 -19.18 -19.01
CA LEU A 416 24.58 -19.99 -19.35
C LEU A 416 23.36 -19.12 -19.66
N GLY A 417 23.31 -17.91 -19.09
CA GLY A 417 22.16 -17.02 -19.16
C GLY A 417 20.94 -17.54 -18.39
N PRO A 418 19.88 -16.72 -18.29
CA PRO A 418 18.64 -17.09 -17.59
C PRO A 418 17.96 -18.33 -18.20
N LEU A 419 17.20 -19.05 -17.37
CA LEU A 419 16.39 -20.20 -17.81
C LEU A 419 15.45 -19.82 -18.97
N ALA A 420 14.80 -18.66 -18.91
CA ALA A 420 13.94 -18.16 -19.99
C ALA A 420 14.65 -18.13 -21.36
N THR A 421 15.89 -17.63 -21.40
CA THR A 421 16.71 -17.58 -22.61
C THR A 421 17.08 -18.99 -23.07
N ARG A 422 17.54 -19.85 -22.14
CA ARG A 422 17.93 -21.23 -22.45
C ARG A 422 16.79 -22.08 -23.01
N LEU A 423 15.55 -21.79 -22.63
CA LEU A 423 14.34 -22.42 -23.17
C LEU A 423 13.94 -21.84 -24.53
N ALA A 424 14.09 -20.52 -24.71
CA ALA A 424 13.86 -19.88 -26.01
C ALA A 424 14.82 -20.43 -27.09
N ASP A 425 16.07 -20.71 -26.72
CA ASP A 425 17.09 -21.27 -27.60
C ASP A 425 16.89 -22.78 -27.88
N ARG A 426 16.05 -23.46 -27.11
CA ARG A 426 15.76 -24.90 -27.22
C ARG A 426 14.25 -25.16 -27.34
N PRO A 427 13.59 -24.64 -28.39
CA PRO A 427 12.15 -24.79 -28.54
C PRO A 427 11.77 -26.27 -28.63
N GLY A 428 10.78 -26.68 -27.85
CA GLY A 428 10.27 -28.06 -27.81
C GLY A 428 10.92 -28.98 -26.78
N GLN A 429 11.98 -28.54 -26.09
CA GLN A 429 12.54 -29.30 -24.96
C GLN A 429 11.68 -29.07 -23.70
N PRO A 430 11.34 -30.13 -22.92
CA PRO A 430 10.65 -29.97 -21.65
C PRO A 430 11.43 -29.05 -20.70
N PRO A 431 10.80 -28.03 -20.07
CA PRO A 431 11.52 -27.10 -19.23
C PRO A 431 12.29 -27.74 -18.06
N GLY A 432 11.80 -28.87 -17.55
CA GLY A 432 12.45 -29.60 -16.46
C GLY A 432 13.80 -30.22 -16.84
N ASP A 433 14.02 -30.48 -18.14
CA ASP A 433 15.27 -31.07 -18.65
C ASP A 433 16.38 -30.01 -18.79
N VAL A 434 15.99 -28.73 -18.83
CA VAL A 434 16.89 -27.57 -18.97
C VAL A 434 17.17 -26.93 -17.62
N GLU A 435 16.19 -26.94 -16.72
CA GLU A 435 16.32 -26.36 -15.38
C GLU A 435 17.34 -27.10 -14.50
N VAL A 436 18.21 -26.32 -13.86
CA VAL A 436 19.21 -26.81 -12.91
C VAL A 436 19.04 -26.15 -11.55
N ALA A 437 19.61 -26.74 -10.49
CA ALA A 437 19.49 -26.22 -9.14
C ALA A 437 20.00 -24.77 -9.00
N ALA A 438 21.04 -24.39 -9.75
CA ALA A 438 21.57 -23.03 -9.73
C ALA A 438 20.59 -21.96 -10.27
N ASP A 439 19.51 -22.33 -10.99
CA ASP A 439 18.48 -21.39 -11.44
C ASP A 439 17.66 -20.78 -10.30
N LEU A 440 17.69 -21.40 -9.11
CA LEU A 440 16.96 -20.97 -7.91
C LEU A 440 15.44 -20.84 -8.08
N LEU A 441 14.85 -21.42 -9.13
CA LEU A 441 13.39 -21.46 -9.30
C LEU A 441 12.72 -22.28 -8.18
N TRP A 442 13.41 -23.29 -7.65
CA TRP A 442 12.97 -24.04 -6.46
C TRP A 442 12.92 -23.18 -5.18
N TYR A 443 13.75 -22.13 -5.09
CA TYR A 443 13.72 -21.20 -3.95
C TYR A 443 12.51 -20.27 -4.04
N ALA A 444 12.15 -19.85 -5.25
CA ALA A 444 10.89 -19.16 -5.50
C ALA A 444 9.67 -20.05 -5.24
N ASP A 445 9.71 -21.35 -5.58
CA ASP A 445 8.63 -22.29 -5.23
C ASP A 445 8.38 -22.36 -3.72
N LEU A 446 9.43 -22.35 -2.91
CA LEU A 446 9.34 -22.31 -1.45
C LEU A 446 8.73 -20.99 -0.96
N GLY A 447 9.15 -19.87 -1.54
CA GLY A 447 8.57 -18.55 -1.26
C GLY A 447 7.09 -18.47 -1.62
N ASP A 448 6.70 -18.99 -2.79
CA ASP A 448 5.32 -19.05 -3.24
C ASP A 448 4.45 -19.91 -2.33
N ALA A 449 4.95 -21.07 -1.90
CA ALA A 449 4.27 -21.92 -0.95
C ALA A 449 4.08 -21.22 0.42
N LEU A 450 5.05 -20.41 0.86
CA LEU A 450 4.93 -19.58 2.07
C LEU A 450 3.96 -18.40 1.90
N ALA A 451 3.85 -17.83 0.70
CA ALA A 451 2.98 -16.69 0.44
C ALA A 451 1.49 -17.01 0.66
N VAL A 452 1.08 -18.26 0.39
CA VAL A 452 -0.27 -18.77 0.68
C VAL A 452 -0.61 -18.63 2.17
N TYR A 453 0.36 -18.85 3.05
CA TYR A 453 0.22 -18.70 4.51
C TYR A 453 0.23 -17.24 4.99
N ARG A 454 0.36 -16.30 4.05
CA ARG A 454 0.20 -14.86 4.24
C ARG A 454 -1.01 -14.30 3.49
N GLY A 455 -1.84 -15.18 2.90
CA GLY A 455 -3.04 -14.78 2.16
C GLY A 455 -2.78 -14.32 0.73
N ARG A 456 -1.59 -14.64 0.18
CA ARG A 456 -1.18 -14.28 -1.19
C ARG A 456 -1.12 -15.52 -2.08
N ALA A 457 -1.33 -15.35 -3.38
CA ALA A 457 -1.25 -16.45 -4.34
C ALA A 457 0.20 -16.86 -4.69
N SER A 458 1.14 -15.92 -4.58
CA SER A 458 2.57 -16.11 -4.83
C SER A 458 3.39 -15.09 -4.05
N ALA A 459 4.68 -15.35 -3.85
CA ALA A 459 5.61 -14.37 -3.31
C ALA A 459 5.89 -13.26 -4.34
N ASP A 460 6.35 -12.10 -3.88
CA ASP A 460 6.98 -11.15 -4.78
C ASP A 460 8.43 -11.56 -5.00
N VAL A 461 8.87 -11.51 -6.25
CA VAL A 461 10.24 -11.91 -6.63
C VAL A 461 10.85 -10.79 -7.47
N GLN A 462 11.96 -10.27 -6.99
CA GLN A 462 12.84 -9.42 -7.77
C GLN A 462 14.06 -10.24 -8.21
N VAL A 463 14.29 -10.29 -9.52
CA VAL A 463 15.53 -10.87 -10.05
C VAL A 463 16.70 -9.95 -9.75
N ASP A 464 17.82 -10.53 -9.35
CA ASP A 464 19.06 -9.80 -9.04
C ASP A 464 20.25 -10.56 -9.62
N LEU A 465 21.38 -9.86 -9.81
CA LEU A 465 22.65 -10.49 -10.19
C LEU A 465 23.10 -11.51 -9.13
N TRP A 466 22.74 -11.27 -7.87
CA TRP A 466 23.11 -12.08 -6.71
C TRP A 466 22.03 -13.09 -6.30
N GLY A 467 21.23 -13.58 -7.25
CA GLY A 467 20.11 -14.47 -6.95
C GLY A 467 18.80 -13.72 -6.66
N PRO A 468 17.66 -14.41 -6.71
CA PRO A 468 16.36 -13.74 -6.61
C PRO A 468 16.10 -13.31 -5.18
N VAL A 469 15.68 -12.06 -4.99
CA VAL A 469 15.13 -11.58 -3.72
C VAL A 469 13.65 -11.94 -3.68
N VAL A 470 13.28 -12.78 -2.71
CA VAL A 470 11.93 -13.34 -2.59
C VAL A 470 11.27 -12.82 -1.32
N TRP A 471 10.08 -12.23 -1.45
CA TRP A 471 9.28 -11.75 -0.32
C TRP A 471 7.95 -12.52 -0.24
N PRO A 472 7.85 -13.55 0.63
CA PRO A 472 6.60 -14.28 0.81
C PRO A 472 5.45 -13.41 1.36
N ALA A 473 5.77 -12.34 2.10
CA ALA A 473 4.79 -11.41 2.64
C ALA A 473 4.43 -10.26 1.68
N GLY A 474 5.04 -10.25 0.49
CA GLY A 474 5.02 -9.13 -0.45
C GLY A 474 6.17 -8.15 -0.26
N ARG A 475 6.48 -7.40 -1.30
CA ARG A 475 7.48 -6.34 -1.22
C ARG A 475 6.99 -5.24 -0.26
N PRO A 476 7.85 -4.68 0.61
CA PRO A 476 7.48 -3.61 1.54
C PRO A 476 6.97 -2.30 0.90
N THR A 477 6.72 -2.24 -0.41
CA THR A 477 6.51 -1.00 -1.15
C THR A 477 5.33 -1.00 -2.13
N ASP A 478 4.62 -2.12 -2.37
CA ASP A 478 3.67 -2.21 -3.50
C ASP A 478 2.20 -2.56 -3.18
N ASP A 479 1.82 -2.89 -1.93
CA ASP A 479 0.44 -3.35 -1.65
C ASP A 479 -0.47 -2.46 -0.78
N ASP A 480 0.04 -1.34 -0.27
CA ASP A 480 -0.76 -0.46 0.58
C ASP A 480 -0.98 0.91 -0.09
N ASP A 481 -1.45 0.95 -1.35
CA ASP A 481 -2.15 2.17 -1.78
C ASP A 481 -3.50 2.17 -1.04
N PRO A 482 -3.68 2.99 0.02
CA PRO A 482 -4.90 2.97 0.84
C PRO A 482 -6.15 3.36 0.02
N LEU A 483 -5.95 3.89 -1.18
CA LEU A 483 -7.01 4.25 -2.11
C LEU A 483 -7.48 3.09 -2.98
N ARG A 484 -6.68 2.03 -3.16
CA ARG A 484 -7.10 0.88 -3.95
C ARG A 484 -8.14 0.09 -3.14
N GLN A 485 -9.24 -0.23 -3.81
CA GLN A 485 -10.40 -0.83 -3.16
C GLN A 485 -10.12 -2.24 -2.66
N VAL A 486 -10.64 -2.53 -1.47
CA VAL A 486 -10.61 -3.87 -0.90
C VAL A 486 -11.69 -4.73 -1.57
N LEU A 487 -11.29 -5.88 -2.13
CA LEU A 487 -12.19 -6.82 -2.82
C LEU A 487 -12.90 -7.81 -1.86
N GLU A 488 -13.16 -7.40 -0.62
CA GLU A 488 -13.86 -8.23 0.38
C GLU A 488 -15.32 -8.49 0.01
N SER A 489 -15.99 -7.51 -0.59
CA SER A 489 -17.37 -7.63 -1.06
C SER A 489 -17.64 -6.64 -2.20
N VAL A 490 -18.68 -6.90 -2.99
CA VAL A 490 -19.13 -5.99 -4.05
C VAL A 490 -19.54 -4.63 -3.47
N PRO A 491 -20.36 -4.53 -2.40
CA PRO A 491 -20.70 -3.24 -1.81
C PRO A 491 -19.49 -2.42 -1.38
N LEU A 492 -18.47 -3.05 -0.80
CA LEU A 492 -17.27 -2.38 -0.34
C LEU A 492 -16.45 -1.82 -1.49
N ALA A 493 -16.20 -2.63 -2.51
CA ALA A 493 -15.45 -2.23 -3.70
C ALA A 493 -16.16 -1.07 -4.44
N VAL A 494 -17.48 -1.18 -4.62
CA VAL A 494 -18.27 -0.14 -5.30
C VAL A 494 -18.32 1.15 -4.47
N ALA A 495 -18.47 1.07 -3.13
CA ALA A 495 -18.41 2.23 -2.26
C ALA A 495 -17.06 2.96 -2.39
N GLY A 496 -15.95 2.22 -2.37
CA GLY A 496 -14.61 2.79 -2.59
C GLY A 496 -14.45 3.41 -3.98
N ALA A 497 -15.02 2.83 -5.05
CA ALA A 497 -15.01 3.43 -6.38
C ALA A 497 -15.83 4.71 -6.46
N ALA A 498 -17.05 4.69 -5.93
CA ALA A 498 -17.93 5.85 -5.86
C ALA A 498 -17.30 6.98 -5.04
N GLN A 499 -16.57 6.61 -3.99
CA GLN A 499 -15.77 7.51 -3.18
C GLN A 499 -14.65 8.16 -3.99
N LEU A 500 -13.83 7.39 -4.73
CA LEU A 500 -12.79 7.92 -5.61
C LEU A 500 -13.37 8.93 -6.62
N VAL A 501 -14.53 8.63 -7.21
CA VAL A 501 -15.23 9.57 -8.11
C VAL A 501 -15.65 10.84 -7.35
N SER A 502 -16.20 10.69 -6.15
CA SER A 502 -16.70 11.81 -5.33
C SER A 502 -15.59 12.79 -4.91
N ILE A 503 -14.36 12.30 -4.70
CA ILE A 503 -13.19 13.13 -4.37
C ILE A 503 -12.42 13.63 -5.60
N GLY A 504 -12.92 13.38 -6.82
CA GLY A 504 -12.41 13.97 -8.05
C GLY A 504 -11.87 12.99 -9.10
N GLY A 505 -11.88 11.68 -8.84
CA GLY A 505 -11.55 10.67 -9.84
C GLY A 505 -12.50 10.75 -11.04
N ARG A 506 -11.96 10.66 -12.26
CA ARG A 506 -12.78 10.68 -13.48
C ARG A 506 -12.93 9.26 -13.99
N VAL A 507 -14.18 8.83 -14.14
CA VAL A 507 -14.49 7.54 -14.74
C VAL A 507 -13.93 7.51 -16.18
N PRO A 508 -13.04 6.56 -16.52
CA PRO A 508 -12.46 6.47 -17.85
C PRO A 508 -13.53 6.16 -18.91
N GLU A 509 -13.45 6.85 -20.06
CA GLU A 509 -14.39 6.66 -21.18
C GLU A 509 -14.29 5.25 -21.81
N ARG A 510 -13.12 4.61 -21.66
CA ARG A 510 -12.83 3.26 -22.16
C ARG A 510 -12.24 2.41 -21.04
N CYS A 511 -13.11 1.62 -20.40
CA CYS A 511 -12.74 0.49 -19.55
C CYS A 511 -13.65 -0.70 -19.89
N GLY A 512 -13.09 -1.90 -19.83
CA GLY A 512 -13.74 -3.18 -20.10
C GLY A 512 -13.83 -4.10 -18.90
N THR A 513 -13.14 -3.77 -17.80
CA THR A 513 -13.10 -4.53 -16.54
C THR A 513 -13.13 -3.59 -15.33
N TRP A 514 -13.44 -4.13 -14.15
CA TRP A 514 -13.39 -3.38 -12.89
C TRP A 514 -11.98 -2.92 -12.55
N ALA A 515 -10.96 -3.76 -12.80
CA ALA A 515 -9.56 -3.38 -12.59
C ALA A 515 -9.19 -2.14 -13.44
N GLU A 516 -9.54 -2.13 -14.73
CA GLU A 516 -9.33 -0.97 -15.61
C GLU A 516 -10.11 0.28 -15.16
N LEU A 517 -11.32 0.11 -14.60
CA LEU A 517 -12.09 1.21 -14.02
C LEU A 517 -11.32 1.84 -12.85
N VAL A 518 -10.86 1.03 -11.90
CA VAL A 518 -10.14 1.48 -10.71
C VAL A 518 -8.80 2.11 -11.07
N ASP A 519 -8.03 1.46 -11.96
CA ASP A 519 -6.74 1.98 -12.41
C ASP A 519 -6.93 3.33 -13.13
N GLY A 520 -7.98 3.47 -13.94
CA GLY A 520 -8.34 4.73 -14.57
C GLY A 520 -8.72 5.82 -13.56
N LEU A 521 -9.50 5.48 -12.53
CA LEU A 521 -9.84 6.41 -11.44
C LEU A 521 -8.58 6.90 -10.70
N LEU A 522 -7.67 5.99 -10.34
CA LEU A 522 -6.42 6.28 -9.65
C LEU A 522 -5.41 7.06 -10.51
N ALA A 523 -5.47 6.89 -11.83
CA ALA A 523 -4.62 7.60 -12.79
C ALA A 523 -5.01 9.08 -12.99
N THR A 524 -6.20 9.50 -12.54
CA THR A 524 -6.72 10.86 -12.81
C THR A 524 -5.94 11.96 -12.08
N GLU A 525 -5.53 13.01 -12.81
CA GLU A 525 -4.91 14.23 -12.24
C GLU A 525 -5.82 14.92 -11.19
N ALA A 526 -7.13 14.91 -11.40
CA ALA A 526 -8.11 15.52 -10.49
C ALA A 526 -8.21 14.81 -9.13
N LEU A 527 -7.94 13.50 -9.06
CA LEU A 527 -7.80 12.78 -7.80
C LEU A 527 -6.50 13.19 -7.08
N ALA A 528 -5.42 13.44 -7.81
CA ALA A 528 -4.17 13.94 -7.24
C ALA A 528 -4.26 15.39 -6.76
N GLU A 529 -5.04 16.26 -7.43
CA GLU A 529 -5.32 17.63 -7.00
C GLU A 529 -6.28 17.69 -5.80
N GLY A 530 -7.34 16.85 -5.79
CA GLY A 530 -8.30 16.75 -4.69
C GLY A 530 -7.68 16.35 -3.34
N ARG A 531 -6.53 15.65 -3.39
CA ARG A 531 -5.71 15.23 -2.23
C ARG A 531 -4.88 16.34 -1.59
N THR A 532 -4.80 17.53 -2.19
CA THR A 532 -3.86 18.58 -1.75
C THR A 532 -4.47 19.71 -0.92
N GLY A 533 -5.79 19.75 -0.76
CA GLY A 533 -6.45 20.75 0.10
C GLY A 533 -6.72 20.20 1.49
N PRO A 534 -5.97 20.61 2.53
CA PRO A 534 -6.25 20.16 3.90
C PRO A 534 -7.67 20.56 4.31
N PHE A 535 -8.34 19.70 5.06
CA PHE A 535 -9.59 20.07 5.71
C PHE A 535 -9.30 20.98 6.89
N LEU A 536 -10.07 22.06 7.01
CA LEU A 536 -9.92 22.99 8.12
C LEU A 536 -10.58 22.38 9.35
N LEU A 537 -9.78 22.03 10.36
CA LEU A 537 -10.24 21.60 11.68
C LEU A 537 -10.19 22.79 12.65
N PRO A 538 -11.31 23.49 12.87
CA PRO A 538 -11.35 24.59 13.84
C PRO A 538 -11.22 24.09 15.28
N ASP A 539 -10.87 24.97 16.22
CA ASP A 539 -10.94 24.61 17.64
C ASP A 539 -12.35 24.17 18.04
N PRO A 540 -12.50 23.16 18.92
CA PRO A 540 -11.44 22.47 19.68
C PRO A 540 -10.89 21.18 19.02
N PHE A 541 -11.25 20.88 17.76
CA PHE A 541 -11.06 19.53 17.19
C PHE A 541 -9.62 19.04 17.06
N PRO A 542 -8.61 19.86 16.70
CA PRO A 542 -7.23 19.39 16.64
C PRO A 542 -6.73 18.77 17.95
N GLY A 543 -7.17 19.31 19.10
CA GLY A 543 -6.80 18.79 20.43
C GLY A 543 -7.59 17.56 20.89
N LEU A 544 -8.60 17.14 20.13
CA LEU A 544 -9.43 15.96 20.41
C LEU A 544 -9.06 14.76 19.54
N ASP A 545 -8.19 14.95 18.55
CA ASP A 545 -7.76 13.89 17.65
C ASP A 545 -6.96 12.81 18.40
N GLY A 546 -7.30 11.54 18.18
CA GLY A 546 -6.76 10.38 18.89
C GLY A 546 -7.28 10.16 20.32
N THR A 547 -8.12 11.06 20.86
CA THR A 547 -8.66 10.91 22.22
C THR A 547 -9.74 9.84 22.31
N VAL A 548 -9.88 9.20 23.47
CA VAL A 548 -10.95 8.22 23.71
C VAL A 548 -12.29 8.94 23.87
N LEU A 549 -13.31 8.50 23.13
CA LEU A 549 -14.67 8.99 23.28
C LEU A 549 -15.20 8.63 24.68
N PRO A 550 -15.61 9.61 25.51
CA PRO A 550 -16.03 9.37 26.88
C PRO A 550 -17.14 8.31 27.01
N GLY A 551 -16.92 7.34 27.91
CA GLY A 551 -17.85 6.24 28.13
C GLY A 551 -17.70 5.06 27.15
N THR A 552 -16.65 5.05 26.32
CA THR A 552 -16.34 3.97 25.37
C THR A 552 -14.84 3.67 25.34
N ALA A 553 -14.43 2.63 24.61
CA ALA A 553 -13.02 2.34 24.31
C ALA A 553 -12.57 2.86 22.92
N LEU A 554 -13.45 3.56 22.20
CA LEU A 554 -13.19 4.02 20.83
C LEU A 554 -12.42 5.33 20.84
N ARG A 555 -11.49 5.50 19.91
CA ARG A 555 -10.73 6.74 19.71
C ARG A 555 -11.34 7.57 18.59
N VAL A 556 -11.34 8.89 18.73
CA VAL A 556 -11.80 9.81 17.68
C VAL A 556 -10.66 10.05 16.70
N GLU A 557 -10.90 9.92 15.40
CA GLU A 557 -9.97 10.26 14.33
C GLU A 557 -10.62 11.31 13.42
N PHE A 558 -10.01 12.49 13.25
CA PHE A 558 -10.52 13.52 12.34
C PHE A 558 -9.92 13.41 10.94
N ALA A 559 -10.72 13.75 9.93
CA ALA A 559 -10.23 13.78 8.55
C ALA A 559 -9.40 15.06 8.35
N HIS A 560 -8.10 14.88 8.07
CA HIS A 560 -7.20 15.98 7.70
C HIS A 560 -7.20 16.24 6.19
N ASP A 561 -7.57 15.24 5.40
CA ASP A 561 -7.62 15.31 3.94
C ASP A 561 -8.65 14.34 3.35
N SER A 562 -8.78 14.34 2.02
CA SER A 562 -9.64 13.42 1.29
C SER A 562 -9.13 11.97 1.28
N THR A 563 -7.86 11.74 1.60
CA THR A 563 -7.26 10.39 1.68
C THR A 563 -7.84 9.63 2.88
N ALA A 564 -7.99 10.30 4.03
CA ALA A 564 -8.65 9.73 5.20
C ALA A 564 -10.08 9.25 4.87
N LEU A 565 -10.84 10.05 4.12
CA LEU A 565 -12.21 9.68 3.72
C LEU A 565 -12.23 8.48 2.77
N ALA A 566 -11.27 8.38 1.85
CA ALA A 566 -11.16 7.25 0.94
C ALA A 566 -10.79 5.96 1.66
N ARG A 567 -9.85 6.02 2.61
CA ARG A 567 -9.48 4.91 3.48
C ARG A 567 -10.67 4.43 4.30
N TRP A 568 -11.37 5.35 4.99
CA TRP A 568 -12.54 4.99 5.79
C TRP A 568 -13.66 4.40 4.94
N ALA A 569 -13.89 4.89 3.71
CA ALA A 569 -14.88 4.30 2.81
C ALA A 569 -14.51 2.87 2.38
N ASN A 570 -13.20 2.60 2.15
CA ASN A 570 -12.69 1.28 1.81
C ASN A 570 -12.85 0.26 2.95
N ASP A 571 -12.90 0.70 4.21
CA ASP A 571 -13.18 -0.16 5.36
C ASP A 571 -14.69 -0.26 5.68
N MET A 572 -15.37 0.89 5.65
CA MET A 572 -16.73 1.05 6.13
C MET A 572 -17.80 0.71 5.10
N GLY A 573 -17.52 0.80 3.81
CA GLY A 573 -18.52 0.59 2.76
C GLY A 573 -19.63 1.65 2.75
N ASN A 574 -19.37 2.83 3.30
CA ASN A 574 -20.26 3.99 3.25
C ASN A 574 -19.56 5.20 2.60
N CYS A 575 -20.34 6.09 1.97
CA CYS A 575 -19.79 7.31 1.36
C CYS A 575 -20.04 8.51 2.28
N ILE A 576 -18.99 8.97 2.98
CA ILE A 576 -19.01 10.23 3.76
C ILE A 576 -18.26 11.38 3.05
N ALA A 577 -18.11 11.31 1.72
CA ALA A 577 -17.34 12.30 0.95
C ALA A 577 -17.95 12.73 -0.37
N SER A 578 -19.27 12.58 -0.54
CA SER A 578 -19.97 13.32 -1.59
C SER A 578 -19.49 14.78 -1.63
N PRO A 579 -19.38 15.44 -2.80
CA PRO A 579 -18.68 16.72 -2.95
C PRO A 579 -19.06 17.80 -1.93
N HIS A 580 -20.27 17.77 -1.40
CA HIS A 580 -20.75 18.67 -0.36
C HIS A 580 -20.06 18.50 1.02
N TYR A 581 -19.62 17.28 1.39
CA TYR A 581 -18.84 17.02 2.61
C TYR A 581 -17.43 17.63 2.49
N ALA A 582 -16.69 17.27 1.45
CA ALA A 582 -15.32 17.72 1.23
C ALA A 582 -15.22 19.24 1.08
N VAL A 583 -16.13 19.86 0.31
CA VAL A 583 -16.18 21.33 0.18
C VAL A 583 -16.57 22.01 1.50
N GLY A 584 -17.45 21.40 2.29
CA GLY A 584 -17.82 21.89 3.62
C GLY A 584 -16.65 21.84 4.62
N ALA A 585 -15.87 20.76 4.59
CA ALA A 585 -14.70 20.55 5.44
C ALA A 585 -13.53 21.46 5.05
N GLN A 586 -13.26 21.64 3.76
CA GLN A 586 -12.28 22.61 3.25
C GLN A 586 -12.60 24.06 3.66
N ARG A 587 -13.88 24.37 3.91
CA ARG A 587 -14.35 25.68 4.36
C ARG A 587 -14.51 25.79 5.89
N GLY A 588 -14.16 24.75 6.66
CA GLY A 588 -14.31 24.71 8.12
C GLY A 588 -15.77 24.75 8.61
N ARG A 589 -16.75 24.47 7.73
CA ARG A 589 -18.19 24.45 8.07
C ARG A 589 -18.67 23.07 8.53
N ARG A 590 -17.89 22.04 8.20
CA ARG A 590 -18.12 20.64 8.56
C ARG A 590 -16.85 20.06 9.13
N VAL A 591 -17.00 19.18 10.11
CA VAL A 591 -15.91 18.34 10.60
C VAL A 591 -16.32 16.89 10.40
N LEU A 592 -15.44 16.12 9.78
CA LEU A 592 -15.65 14.72 9.45
C LEU A 592 -14.74 13.91 10.35
N ALA A 593 -15.30 12.90 11.02
CA ALA A 593 -14.54 12.05 11.92
C ALA A 593 -14.95 10.59 11.79
N ALA A 594 -14.04 9.70 12.16
CA ALA A 594 -14.30 8.29 12.41
C ALA A 594 -14.06 7.98 13.89
N LEU A 595 -14.80 7.02 14.44
CA LEU A 595 -14.49 6.39 15.71
C LEU A 595 -13.76 5.09 15.43
N VAL A 596 -12.53 4.95 15.89
CA VAL A 596 -11.66 3.79 15.60
C VAL A 596 -11.43 2.92 16.84
N ASP A 597 -11.24 1.62 16.62
CA ASP A 597 -10.96 0.65 17.68
C ASP A 597 -9.47 0.62 18.12
N ALA A 598 -9.09 -0.39 18.91
CA ALA A 598 -7.71 -0.58 19.38
C ALA A 598 -6.72 -0.84 18.23
N ASP A 599 -7.21 -1.47 17.16
CA ASP A 599 -6.44 -1.81 15.95
C ASP A 599 -6.44 -0.67 14.92
N GLY A 600 -7.09 0.46 15.22
CA GLY A 600 -7.20 1.62 14.33
C GLY A 600 -8.23 1.47 13.22
N ARG A 601 -9.15 0.50 13.32
CA ARG A 601 -10.20 0.30 12.32
C ARG A 601 -11.42 1.17 12.62
N PRO A 602 -12.00 1.85 11.62
CA PRO A 602 -13.21 2.63 11.82
C PRO A 602 -14.41 1.73 12.16
N VAL A 603 -15.16 2.14 13.17
CA VAL A 603 -16.40 1.50 13.64
C VAL A 603 -17.62 2.31 13.22
N VAL A 604 -17.52 3.65 13.26
CA VAL A 604 -18.58 4.59 12.88
C VAL A 604 -17.97 5.85 12.25
N ASN A 605 -18.59 6.34 11.17
CA ASN A 605 -18.27 7.64 10.58
C ASN A 605 -19.31 8.69 11.00
N LEU A 606 -18.89 9.92 11.27
CA LEU A 606 -19.76 11.00 11.73
C LEU A 606 -19.46 12.35 11.07
N GLU A 607 -20.51 13.15 10.93
CA GLU A 607 -20.44 14.52 10.44
C GLU A 607 -20.92 15.49 11.52
N LEU A 608 -20.08 16.46 11.85
CA LEU A 608 -20.43 17.61 12.68
C LEU A 608 -20.62 18.84 11.80
N ARG A 609 -21.70 19.58 12.03
CA ARG A 609 -22.01 20.82 11.32
C ARG A 609 -22.13 21.98 12.31
N ARG A 610 -21.57 23.13 11.94
CA ARG A 610 -21.72 24.36 12.73
C ARG A 610 -23.04 25.06 12.40
N GLY A 611 -23.78 25.51 13.41
CA GLY A 611 -24.92 26.40 13.22
C GLY A 611 -24.50 27.74 12.60
N PHE A 612 -25.26 28.29 11.66
CA PHE A 612 -24.94 29.57 11.03
C PHE A 612 -25.51 30.75 11.85
N PRO A 613 -24.80 31.89 12.02
CA PRO A 613 -23.46 32.20 11.52
C PRO A 613 -22.31 31.76 12.45
N ALA A 614 -22.59 31.42 13.71
CA ALA A 614 -21.59 30.96 14.70
C ALA A 614 -22.23 30.13 15.85
N GLY A 615 -23.23 29.31 15.54
CA GLY A 615 -23.92 28.45 16.50
C GLY A 615 -23.09 27.22 16.94
N PRO A 616 -23.60 26.45 17.91
CA PRO A 616 -22.93 25.26 18.44
C PRO A 616 -22.73 24.19 17.35
N TRP A 617 -21.75 23.31 17.58
CA TRP A 617 -21.58 22.11 16.78
C TRP A 617 -22.71 21.13 17.04
N ALA A 618 -23.30 20.59 15.98
CA ALA A 618 -24.36 19.59 16.06
C ALA A 618 -23.99 18.37 15.21
N LEU A 619 -24.37 17.20 15.72
CA LEU A 619 -24.27 15.93 14.99
C LEU A 619 -25.29 15.96 13.84
N ASN A 620 -24.79 15.95 12.60
CA ASN A 620 -25.64 15.96 11.40
C ASN A 620 -25.83 14.54 10.83
N ALA A 621 -24.78 13.72 10.87
CA ALA A 621 -24.83 12.33 10.43
C ALA A 621 -23.95 11.44 11.31
N LEU A 622 -24.39 10.18 11.48
CA LEU A 622 -23.68 9.13 12.20
C LEU A 622 -24.07 7.79 11.55
N ALA A 623 -23.10 7.03 11.06
CA ALA A 623 -23.35 5.80 10.31
C ALA A 623 -22.27 4.74 10.59
N ALA A 624 -22.71 3.53 10.90
CA ALA A 624 -21.84 2.37 11.02
C ALA A 624 -21.52 1.76 9.64
N ARG A 625 -20.85 0.60 9.64
CA ARG A 625 -20.45 -0.10 8.41
C ARG A 625 -21.66 -0.36 7.51
N PHE A 626 -21.51 -0.10 6.21
CA PHE A 626 -22.56 -0.19 5.18
C PHE A 626 -23.82 0.65 5.49
N ASN A 627 -23.64 1.84 6.06
CA ASN A 627 -24.72 2.73 6.50
C ASN A 627 -25.70 2.11 7.52
N ALA A 628 -25.29 1.06 8.22
CA ALA A 628 -26.08 0.49 9.30
C ALA A 628 -26.27 1.50 10.44
N ASP A 629 -27.39 1.36 11.15
CA ASP A 629 -27.65 2.15 12.35
C ASP A 629 -26.65 1.75 13.44
N PRO A 630 -25.91 2.70 14.04
CA PRO A 630 -25.00 2.40 15.16
C PRO A 630 -25.77 1.93 16.40
N GLU A 631 -25.07 1.24 17.30
CA GLU A 631 -25.66 0.82 18.58
C GLU A 631 -26.23 2.02 19.35
N PRO A 632 -27.46 1.92 19.92
CA PRO A 632 -28.11 3.06 20.60
C PRO A 632 -27.27 3.69 21.72
N ALA A 633 -26.54 2.88 22.47
CA ALA A 633 -25.64 3.36 23.53
C ALA A 633 -24.50 4.23 22.97
N LEU A 634 -23.95 3.85 21.81
CA LEU A 634 -22.92 4.62 21.12
C LEU A 634 -23.48 5.92 20.56
N VAL A 635 -24.69 5.90 19.97
CA VAL A 635 -25.37 7.11 19.49
C VAL A 635 -25.53 8.12 20.62
N GLU A 636 -25.96 7.65 21.80
CA GLU A 636 -26.16 8.50 22.97
C GLU A 636 -24.83 9.03 23.55
N ALA A 637 -23.78 8.20 23.57
CA ALA A 637 -22.44 8.62 23.96
C ALA A 637 -21.91 9.74 23.03
N VAL A 638 -22.07 9.60 21.71
CA VAL A 638 -21.67 10.61 20.73
C VAL A 638 -22.48 11.89 20.91
N ARG A 639 -23.80 11.81 21.09
CA ARG A 639 -24.65 13.00 21.32
C ARG A 639 -24.21 13.77 22.56
N ARG A 640 -23.94 13.06 23.67
CA ARG A 640 -23.46 13.66 24.91
C ARG A 640 -22.09 14.32 24.74
N TRP A 641 -21.18 13.65 24.02
CA TRP A 641 -19.86 14.20 23.71
C TRP A 641 -19.95 15.46 22.84
N VAL A 642 -20.74 15.45 21.77
CA VAL A 642 -20.94 16.63 20.90
C VAL A 642 -21.56 17.79 21.67
N ALA A 643 -22.53 17.53 22.55
CA ALA A 643 -23.15 18.57 23.39
C ALA A 643 -22.16 19.22 24.37
N ALA A 644 -21.08 18.51 24.75
CA ALA A 644 -20.05 19.03 25.64
C ALA A 644 -18.99 19.90 24.93
N LEU A 645 -18.98 19.95 23.60
CA LEU A 645 -18.05 20.76 22.81
C LEU A 645 -18.37 22.26 22.97
N ARG A 646 -17.56 22.99 23.74
CA ARG A 646 -17.70 24.44 23.90
C ARG A 646 -17.30 25.15 22.60
N THR A 647 -18.14 26.09 22.15
CA THR A 647 -17.78 27.00 21.05
C THR A 647 -17.14 28.27 21.65
N PRO A 648 -15.96 28.73 21.22
CA PRO A 648 -15.41 30.00 21.70
C PRO A 648 -16.35 31.15 21.33
N THR A 649 -16.79 31.93 22.32
CA THR A 649 -17.50 33.20 22.14
C THR A 649 -16.52 34.25 21.63
N HIS A 650 -16.70 34.75 20.41
CA HIS A 650 -16.02 35.97 19.94
C HIS A 650 -16.89 37.19 20.32
N PRO A 651 -16.30 38.35 20.67
CA PRO A 651 -17.06 39.55 21.01
C PRO A 651 -17.85 40.05 19.80
N GLU A 652 -19.03 40.53 20.11
CA GLU A 652 -20.03 41.16 19.24
C GLU A 652 -19.40 42.10 18.20
N ALA A 653 -19.43 41.70 16.93
CA ALA A 653 -19.20 42.61 15.81
C ALA A 653 -20.49 43.41 15.54
N ALA A 654 -20.34 44.73 15.49
CA ALA A 654 -21.38 45.73 15.24
C ALA A 654 -22.32 45.38 14.07
N PRO A 655 -23.59 45.86 14.09
CA PRO A 655 -24.65 45.33 13.25
C PRO A 655 -24.41 45.66 11.77
N ALA A 656 -24.38 44.62 10.93
CA ALA A 656 -24.47 44.77 9.48
C ALA A 656 -25.93 44.62 9.01
N ALA A 657 -26.29 45.50 8.07
CA ALA A 657 -27.53 45.73 7.34
C ALA A 657 -28.38 44.49 6.95
N PRO A 658 -29.69 44.66 6.63
CA PRO A 658 -30.68 43.59 6.64
C PRO A 658 -30.39 42.46 5.66
N ALA A 659 -30.68 41.24 6.12
CA ALA A 659 -30.51 40.00 5.39
C ALA A 659 -31.33 39.97 4.08
N PHE A 660 -30.65 39.73 2.96
CA PHE A 660 -31.30 39.16 1.78
C PHE A 660 -31.56 37.67 2.04
N ASN A 661 -32.83 37.31 2.17
CA ASN A 661 -33.29 35.92 2.21
C ASN A 661 -33.01 35.24 0.87
N VAL A 662 -31.87 34.56 0.75
CA VAL A 662 -31.69 33.52 -0.27
C VAL A 662 -32.35 32.26 0.28
N ARG A 663 -33.54 31.94 -0.25
CA ARG A 663 -34.23 30.67 -0.03
C ARG A 663 -33.26 29.51 -0.30
N ASP A 664 -33.11 28.64 0.69
CA ASP A 664 -32.53 27.31 0.55
C ASP A 664 -33.25 26.58 -0.61
N ASN A 665 -32.50 26.26 -1.67
CA ASN A 665 -32.96 25.37 -2.73
C ASN A 665 -33.03 23.95 -2.16
N ARG A 666 -34.17 23.64 -1.54
CA ARG A 666 -34.67 22.28 -1.37
C ARG A 666 -34.93 21.73 -2.77
N ILE A 667 -34.14 20.74 -3.17
CA ILE A 667 -34.41 19.96 -4.38
C ILE A 667 -35.65 19.10 -4.08
N ASP A 668 -36.80 19.52 -4.60
CA ASP A 668 -37.99 18.69 -4.72
C ASP A 668 -37.81 17.72 -5.90
N PRO A 669 -37.97 16.40 -5.70
CA PRO A 669 -37.79 15.41 -6.76
C PRO A 669 -39.13 15.00 -7.37
N HIS A 670 -39.87 15.88 -8.06
CA HIS A 670 -40.98 15.49 -8.95
C HIS A 670 -41.02 16.38 -10.20
N GLY A 671 -41.02 15.75 -11.38
CA GLY A 671 -40.81 16.41 -12.68
C GLY A 671 -42.00 17.18 -13.24
N GLY A 672 -41.69 18.04 -14.21
CA GLY A 672 -42.67 18.72 -15.07
C GLY A 672 -42.00 19.30 -16.32
N ARG A 673 -42.39 18.80 -17.50
CA ARG A 673 -42.01 19.31 -18.83
C ARG A 673 -42.41 20.78 -19.01
N GLY A 674 -41.54 21.56 -19.66
CA GLY A 674 -41.88 22.88 -20.19
C GLY A 674 -40.77 23.39 -21.11
N THR A 675 -41.09 23.46 -22.40
CA THR A 675 -40.28 23.89 -23.55
C THR A 675 -39.95 25.38 -23.56
N THR A 676 -38.73 25.77 -23.96
CA THR A 676 -38.38 26.75 -25.04
C THR A 676 -36.88 27.13 -24.99
N ASP A 677 -36.17 26.97 -26.12
CA ASP A 677 -34.88 27.59 -26.49
C ASP A 677 -35.12 28.93 -27.24
N PRO A 678 -34.12 29.76 -27.64
CA PRO A 678 -33.03 30.48 -26.95
C PRO A 678 -33.08 32.02 -27.34
N PRO A 679 -32.09 32.94 -27.13
CA PRO A 679 -30.78 32.96 -27.82
C PRO A 679 -29.58 33.57 -27.04
N ALA A 680 -28.39 33.46 -27.66
CA ALA A 680 -27.08 33.92 -27.23
C ALA A 680 -26.77 35.39 -27.58
N ARG A 681 -26.03 36.11 -26.72
CA ARG A 681 -24.65 36.66 -26.95
C ARG A 681 -24.27 37.80 -26.01
N ASP A 682 -23.04 37.67 -25.50
CA ASP A 682 -21.99 38.68 -25.26
C ASP A 682 -22.22 39.82 -24.26
N ALA A 683 -21.65 39.68 -23.05
CA ALA A 683 -20.60 40.57 -22.49
C ALA A 683 -20.40 40.36 -20.97
N GLU A 684 -19.40 39.55 -20.58
CA GLU A 684 -18.52 39.69 -19.39
C GLU A 684 -17.85 38.34 -19.05
N PRO A 685 -16.52 38.19 -19.14
CA PRO A 685 -15.86 36.99 -18.61
C PRO A 685 -14.80 37.35 -17.56
N ILE A 686 -15.18 37.89 -16.39
CA ILE A 686 -14.25 37.98 -15.24
C ILE A 686 -14.85 37.52 -13.89
N ARG A 687 -16.17 37.37 -13.72
CA ARG A 687 -16.75 37.15 -12.37
C ARG A 687 -17.36 35.78 -12.07
N THR A 688 -17.25 34.79 -12.96
CA THR A 688 -17.84 33.45 -12.74
C THR A 688 -16.90 32.27 -12.99
N ALA A 689 -15.59 32.50 -13.09
CA ALA A 689 -14.65 31.39 -13.15
C ALA A 689 -14.60 30.66 -11.79
N PRO A 690 -14.80 29.33 -11.73
CA PRO A 690 -14.68 28.58 -10.48
C PRO A 690 -13.26 28.75 -9.90
N PRO A 691 -13.08 28.80 -8.56
CA PRO A 691 -11.79 29.04 -7.90
C PRO A 691 -10.65 28.11 -8.35
N ARG A 692 -10.97 26.94 -8.92
CA ARG A 692 -10.04 25.95 -9.47
C ARG A 692 -9.35 26.41 -10.76
N GLN A 693 -10.02 27.18 -11.62
CA GLN A 693 -9.37 27.79 -12.80
C GLN A 693 -8.40 28.90 -12.41
N LEU A 694 -8.67 29.61 -11.31
CA LEU A 694 -7.77 30.64 -10.79
C LEU A 694 -6.52 30.01 -10.16
N ALA A 695 -6.66 28.95 -9.36
CA ALA A 695 -5.53 28.24 -8.76
C ALA A 695 -4.64 27.53 -9.80
N ARG A 696 -5.24 26.96 -10.85
CA ARG A 696 -4.52 26.35 -11.97
C ARG A 696 -3.76 27.39 -12.80
N ARG A 697 -4.41 28.51 -13.15
CA ARG A 697 -3.73 29.64 -13.81
C ARG A 697 -2.57 30.19 -12.97
N LEU A 698 -2.73 30.32 -11.66
CA LEU A 698 -1.68 30.82 -10.78
C LEU A 698 -0.48 29.85 -10.66
N LEU A 699 -0.71 28.54 -10.68
CA LEU A 699 0.36 27.54 -10.72
C LEU A 699 1.04 27.48 -12.10
N ASP A 700 0.27 27.62 -13.18
CA ASP A 700 0.80 27.70 -14.54
C ASP A 700 1.67 28.96 -14.71
N ASP A 701 1.23 30.11 -14.17
CA ASP A 701 2.00 31.36 -14.15
C ASP A 701 3.28 31.25 -13.30
N THR A 702 3.20 30.55 -12.16
CA THR A 702 4.37 30.27 -11.30
C THR A 702 5.35 29.32 -11.98
N ALA A 703 4.85 28.30 -12.69
CA ALA A 703 5.66 27.35 -13.45
C ALA A 703 6.34 28.01 -14.66
N ALA A 704 5.64 28.90 -15.37
CA ALA A 704 6.21 29.69 -16.45
C ALA A 704 7.35 30.58 -15.94
N ARG A 705 7.09 31.33 -14.86
CA ARG A 705 8.07 32.25 -14.26
C ARG A 705 9.29 31.52 -13.69
N LEU A 706 9.10 30.39 -13.02
CA LEU A 706 10.21 29.55 -12.56
C LEU A 706 10.99 28.97 -13.75
N GLY A 707 10.29 28.53 -14.80
CA GLY A 707 10.93 28.02 -16.03
C GLY A 707 11.78 29.09 -16.74
N ASP A 708 11.34 30.34 -16.77
CA ASP A 708 12.11 31.45 -17.33
C ASP A 708 13.37 31.72 -16.50
N LEU A 709 13.24 31.78 -15.17
CA LEU A 709 14.38 31.93 -14.26
C LEU A 709 15.37 30.76 -14.36
N VAL A 710 14.92 29.51 -14.53
CA VAL A 710 15.80 28.37 -14.75
C VAL A 710 16.53 28.49 -16.09
N THR A 711 15.83 28.93 -17.14
CA THR A 711 16.42 29.13 -18.47
C THR A 711 17.49 30.23 -18.45
N GLU A 712 17.22 31.35 -17.78
CA GLU A 712 18.18 32.43 -17.57
C GLU A 712 19.42 31.95 -16.79
N ASN A 713 19.21 31.20 -15.70
CA ASN A 713 20.31 30.66 -14.90
C ASN A 713 21.14 29.62 -15.66
N LEU A 714 20.53 28.82 -16.55
CA LEU A 714 21.24 27.90 -17.44
C LEU A 714 22.07 28.62 -18.51
N ALA A 715 21.69 29.84 -18.90
CA ALA A 715 22.44 30.65 -19.88
C ALA A 715 23.70 31.31 -19.28
N THR A 716 23.82 31.36 -17.95
CA THR A 716 24.98 31.97 -17.28
C THR A 716 26.30 31.30 -17.67
N PRO A 717 27.44 32.04 -17.68
CA PRO A 717 28.75 31.46 -17.96
C PRO A 717 29.10 30.28 -17.05
N ALA A 718 28.72 30.33 -15.77
CA ALA A 718 28.96 29.27 -14.79
C ALA A 718 28.20 27.98 -15.14
N SER A 719 26.90 28.06 -15.46
CA SER A 719 26.10 26.90 -15.87
C SER A 719 26.57 26.29 -17.19
N ARG A 720 26.99 27.12 -18.15
CA ARG A 720 27.59 26.64 -19.42
C ARG A 720 28.92 25.94 -19.19
N GLY A 721 29.77 26.46 -18.30
CA GLY A 721 31.00 25.79 -17.88
C GLY A 721 30.73 24.44 -17.20
N SER A 722 29.76 24.38 -16.29
CA SER A 722 29.33 23.15 -15.62
C SER A 722 28.84 22.10 -16.63
N LEU A 723 27.98 22.50 -17.58
CA LEU A 723 27.47 21.62 -18.63
C LEU A 723 28.59 21.08 -19.53
N ALA A 724 29.61 21.89 -19.84
CA ALA A 724 30.76 21.47 -20.64
C ALA A 724 31.59 20.39 -19.91
N VAL A 725 31.82 20.55 -18.60
CA VAL A 725 32.51 19.56 -17.77
C VAL A 725 31.70 18.26 -17.68
N VAL A 726 30.40 18.35 -17.41
CA VAL A 726 29.49 17.18 -17.39
C VAL A 726 29.47 16.46 -18.74
N THR A 727 29.41 17.19 -19.85
CA THR A 727 29.40 16.61 -21.20
C THR A 727 30.73 15.91 -21.51
N THR A 728 31.85 16.46 -21.05
CA THR A 728 33.20 15.87 -21.21
C THR A 728 33.34 14.57 -20.42
N LEU A 729 32.68 14.46 -19.27
CA LEU A 729 32.62 13.24 -18.47
C LEU A 729 31.65 12.18 -19.03
N GLY A 730 30.73 12.58 -19.91
CA GLY A 730 29.86 11.71 -20.70
C GLY A 730 28.36 12.07 -20.59
N THR A 731 27.60 11.81 -21.65
CA THR A 731 26.17 12.17 -21.72
C THR A 731 25.25 11.19 -20.96
N ALA A 732 25.76 10.02 -20.55
CA ALA A 732 25.01 8.98 -19.86
C ALA A 732 25.18 8.96 -18.32
N LEU A 733 25.72 10.03 -17.72
CA LEU A 733 26.03 10.09 -16.29
C LEU A 733 24.83 9.84 -15.37
N HIS A 734 23.61 10.20 -15.80
CA HIS A 734 22.40 9.90 -15.05
C HIS A 734 22.15 8.38 -14.87
N ARG A 735 22.69 7.54 -15.75
CA ARG A 735 22.53 6.06 -15.71
C ARG A 735 23.80 5.34 -15.26
N ALA A 736 24.90 6.06 -15.06
CA ALA A 736 26.16 5.50 -14.61
C ALA A 736 26.03 4.94 -13.18
N THR A 737 26.66 3.80 -12.90
CA THR A 737 26.71 3.24 -11.55
C THR A 737 27.60 4.09 -10.65
N ASP A 738 27.49 3.91 -9.33
CA ASP A 738 28.37 4.60 -8.38
C ASP A 738 29.85 4.28 -8.59
N HIS A 739 30.15 3.06 -9.02
CA HIS A 739 31.50 2.63 -9.38
C HIS A 739 32.02 3.38 -10.62
N ASP A 740 31.21 3.45 -11.68
CA ASP A 740 31.56 4.14 -12.92
C ASP A 740 31.78 5.64 -12.69
N LEU A 741 30.91 6.29 -11.90
CA LEU A 741 31.05 7.69 -11.53
C LEU A 741 32.33 7.94 -10.73
N THR A 742 32.66 7.04 -9.79
CA THR A 742 33.89 7.14 -8.99
C THR A 742 35.14 7.01 -9.87
N LYS A 743 35.13 6.11 -10.86
CA LYS A 743 36.21 5.94 -11.84
C LYS A 743 36.37 7.16 -12.75
N LEU A 744 35.26 7.72 -13.23
CA LEU A 744 35.27 8.92 -14.09
C LEU A 744 35.76 10.15 -13.32
N VAL A 745 35.28 10.36 -12.09
CA VAL A 745 35.75 11.42 -11.21
C VAL A 745 37.24 11.27 -10.90
N ARG A 746 37.71 10.05 -10.58
CA ARG A 746 39.14 9.78 -10.37
C ARG A 746 39.99 10.16 -11.59
N ALA A 747 39.56 9.79 -12.79
CA ALA A 747 40.25 10.14 -14.02
C ALA A 747 40.23 11.66 -14.28
N ALA A 748 39.12 12.33 -13.95
CA ALA A 748 38.95 13.76 -14.14
C ALA A 748 39.90 14.59 -13.26
N ILE A 749 40.00 14.25 -11.97
CA ILE A 749 40.84 14.96 -10.99
C ILE A 749 42.33 14.64 -11.13
N ALA A 750 42.69 13.56 -11.82
CA ALA A 750 44.08 13.22 -12.11
C ALA A 750 44.70 14.10 -13.22
N ARG A 751 43.89 14.86 -13.96
CA ARG A 751 44.38 15.82 -14.96
C ARG A 751 44.81 17.13 -14.27
N PRO A 752 45.85 17.84 -14.76
CA PRO A 752 46.22 19.15 -14.24
C PRO A 752 45.04 20.13 -14.30
N GLY A 753 44.71 20.75 -13.16
CA GLY A 753 43.58 21.67 -13.00
C GLY A 753 42.21 20.98 -12.96
N GLY A 754 42.15 19.66 -13.12
CA GLY A 754 40.91 18.90 -13.22
C GLY A 754 40.14 18.83 -11.91
N PHE A 755 40.81 18.97 -10.77
CA PHE A 755 40.12 19.01 -9.47
C PHE A 755 39.38 20.32 -9.26
N ASP A 756 40.02 21.47 -9.52
CA ASP A 756 39.39 22.78 -9.38
C ASP A 756 38.28 23.00 -10.43
N GLU A 757 38.51 22.54 -11.66
CA GLU A 757 37.50 22.53 -12.74
C GLU A 757 36.25 21.72 -12.33
N LEU A 758 36.43 20.49 -11.86
CA LEU A 758 35.33 19.65 -11.40
C LEU A 758 34.66 20.23 -10.14
N TRP A 759 35.45 20.76 -9.22
CA TRP A 759 34.95 21.32 -7.97
C TRP A 759 34.06 22.53 -8.22
N THR A 760 34.48 23.43 -9.11
CA THR A 760 33.73 24.62 -9.51
C THR A 760 32.51 24.25 -10.34
N ALA A 761 32.63 23.32 -11.29
CA ALA A 761 31.52 22.88 -12.12
C ALA A 761 30.38 22.26 -11.32
N THR A 762 30.71 21.45 -10.31
CA THR A 762 29.72 20.76 -9.47
C THR A 762 29.13 21.64 -8.36
N ASP A 763 29.54 22.91 -8.24
CA ASP A 763 28.96 23.89 -7.31
C ASP A 763 27.74 24.63 -7.92
N VAL A 764 27.52 24.50 -9.23
CA VAL A 764 26.46 25.22 -9.94
C VAL A 764 25.07 24.65 -9.61
N ARG A 765 24.17 25.52 -9.15
CA ARG A 765 22.80 25.19 -8.69
C ARG A 765 21.71 26.05 -9.37
N PRO A 766 21.46 25.90 -10.69
CA PRO A 766 20.58 26.79 -11.46
C PRO A 766 19.10 26.75 -11.04
N LEU A 767 18.59 25.59 -10.58
CA LEU A 767 17.21 25.49 -10.10
C LEU A 767 17.07 26.04 -8.69
N THR A 768 18.06 25.81 -7.83
CA THR A 768 18.11 26.39 -6.48
C THR A 768 18.18 27.91 -6.54
N THR A 769 19.01 28.47 -7.41
CA THR A 769 19.07 29.92 -7.65
C THR A 769 17.74 30.45 -8.20
N ALA A 770 17.10 29.74 -9.14
CA ALA A 770 15.82 30.14 -9.70
C ALA A 770 14.68 30.13 -8.66
N VAL A 771 14.65 29.12 -7.77
CA VAL A 771 13.67 29.04 -6.67
C VAL A 771 13.90 30.18 -5.68
N ALA A 772 15.15 30.48 -5.31
CA ALA A 772 15.47 31.58 -4.41
C ALA A 772 15.11 32.97 -4.99
N ALA A 773 15.19 33.12 -6.31
CA ALA A 773 14.84 34.35 -7.03
C ALA A 773 13.33 34.57 -7.19
N LEU A 774 12.48 33.62 -6.79
CA LEU A 774 11.03 33.82 -6.79
C LEU A 774 10.59 34.89 -5.76
N PRO A 775 9.58 35.72 -6.09
CA PRO A 775 8.96 36.65 -5.14
C PRO A 775 8.59 35.97 -3.81
N ALA A 776 8.81 36.66 -2.69
CA ALA A 776 8.57 36.11 -1.36
C ALA A 776 7.12 35.66 -1.18
N GLU A 777 6.17 36.40 -1.75
CA GLU A 777 4.74 36.09 -1.72
C GLU A 777 4.41 34.76 -2.41
N LEU A 778 5.16 34.37 -3.44
CA LEU A 778 5.00 33.08 -4.12
C LEU A 778 5.69 31.94 -3.36
N ARG A 779 6.83 32.22 -2.71
CA ARG A 779 7.52 31.23 -1.85
C ARG A 779 6.72 30.91 -0.59
N ASP A 780 6.11 31.92 0.03
CA ASP A 780 5.29 31.76 1.24
C ASP A 780 3.95 31.08 0.93
N ARG A 781 3.37 31.39 -0.24
CA ARG A 781 2.13 30.75 -0.71
C ARG A 781 2.33 29.31 -1.15
N TYR A 782 3.52 28.96 -1.63
CA TYR A 782 3.89 27.61 -2.08
C TYR A 782 5.20 27.15 -1.41
N PRO A 783 5.20 26.89 -0.09
CA PRO A 783 6.41 26.54 0.65
C PRO A 783 7.07 25.26 0.14
N ALA A 784 6.28 24.37 -0.49
CA ALA A 784 6.75 23.14 -1.11
C ALA A 784 7.72 23.36 -2.30
N LEU A 785 7.79 24.55 -2.91
CA LEU A 785 8.74 24.85 -3.99
C LEU A 785 10.21 24.67 -3.56
N SER A 786 10.49 24.86 -2.26
CA SER A 786 11.82 24.56 -1.66
C SER A 786 12.24 23.10 -1.81
N ARG A 787 11.30 22.16 -1.98
CA ARG A 787 11.61 20.72 -2.15
C ARG A 787 12.12 20.40 -3.56
N LEU A 788 12.02 21.32 -4.51
CA LEU A 788 12.48 21.13 -5.90
C LEU A 788 14.00 21.01 -6.04
N THR A 789 14.75 21.41 -5.01
CA THR A 789 16.21 21.59 -5.05
C THR A 789 16.98 20.49 -4.32
N GLY A 790 16.29 19.48 -3.78
CA GLY A 790 16.89 18.33 -3.08
C GLY A 790 16.55 16.97 -3.70
N ASP A 791 17.21 15.93 -3.18
CA ASP A 791 17.01 14.51 -3.54
C ASP A 791 15.84 13.84 -2.79
N ASP A 792 15.15 14.59 -1.92
CA ASP A 792 13.95 14.11 -1.22
C ASP A 792 12.85 13.69 -2.20
N GLU A 793 12.00 12.75 -1.77
CA GLU A 793 10.84 12.35 -2.55
C GLU A 793 9.93 13.55 -2.82
N LEU A 794 9.84 13.95 -4.10
CA LEU A 794 8.97 15.02 -4.51
C LEU A 794 7.49 14.60 -4.41
N PRO A 795 6.62 15.44 -3.81
CA PRO A 795 5.18 15.35 -4.01
C PRO A 795 4.80 15.33 -5.49
N ARG A 796 3.74 14.60 -5.86
CA ARG A 796 3.34 14.38 -7.27
C ARG A 796 3.09 15.67 -8.05
N SER A 797 2.62 16.74 -7.38
CA SER A 797 2.43 18.08 -7.96
C SER A 797 3.75 18.74 -8.39
N LEU A 798 4.83 18.55 -7.63
CA LEU A 798 6.16 19.07 -7.97
C LEU A 798 6.87 18.20 -9.02
N ARG A 799 6.53 16.91 -9.12
CA ARG A 799 7.04 16.03 -10.20
C ARG A 799 6.61 16.50 -11.58
N LEU A 800 5.41 17.06 -11.72
CA LEU A 800 4.94 17.65 -12.99
C LEU A 800 5.71 18.93 -13.31
N LEU A 801 5.94 19.78 -12.31
CA LEU A 801 6.72 21.01 -12.46
C LEU A 801 8.15 20.72 -12.93
N VAL A 802 8.80 19.72 -12.33
CA VAL A 802 10.15 19.26 -12.72
C VAL A 802 10.21 18.64 -14.11
N ARG A 803 9.10 18.05 -14.59
CA ARG A 803 9.01 17.50 -15.95
C ARG A 803 8.74 18.57 -17.02
N THR A 804 8.52 19.83 -16.61
CA THR A 804 8.36 20.95 -17.55
C THR A 804 9.66 21.14 -18.33
N PRO A 805 9.62 21.26 -19.67
CA PRO A 805 10.83 21.37 -20.50
C PRO A 805 11.78 22.51 -20.11
N LYS A 806 11.27 23.60 -19.54
CA LYS A 806 12.07 24.75 -19.06
C LYS A 806 12.75 24.52 -17.70
N ILE A 807 12.26 23.58 -16.90
CA ILE A 807 12.72 23.33 -15.51
C ILE A 807 13.58 22.06 -15.46
N ALA A 808 13.21 21.03 -16.23
CA ALA A 808 13.87 19.73 -16.25
C ALA A 808 15.39 19.80 -16.46
N PRO A 809 15.95 20.61 -17.38
CA PRO A 809 17.39 20.66 -17.60
C PRO A 809 18.16 21.21 -16.39
N GLY A 810 17.60 22.19 -15.69
CA GLY A 810 18.20 22.75 -14.47
C GLY A 810 18.25 21.72 -13.35
N ARG A 811 17.16 20.97 -13.17
CA ARG A 811 17.12 19.86 -12.20
C ARG A 811 18.08 18.74 -12.55
N THR A 812 18.13 18.32 -13.82
CA THR A 812 19.04 17.26 -14.27
C THR A 812 20.50 17.65 -14.02
N LEU A 813 20.87 18.91 -14.28
CA LEU A 813 22.23 19.39 -14.03
C LEU A 813 22.57 19.37 -12.52
N GLU A 814 21.66 19.83 -11.65
CA GLU A 814 21.87 19.76 -10.19
C GLU A 814 22.01 18.33 -9.67
N ALA A 815 21.14 17.42 -10.10
CA ALA A 815 21.18 16.02 -9.68
C ALA A 815 22.47 15.32 -10.12
N VAL A 816 22.94 15.59 -11.35
CA VAL A 816 24.22 15.05 -11.83
C VAL A 816 25.38 15.66 -11.04
N ASN A 817 25.36 16.96 -10.76
CA ASN A 817 26.40 17.64 -9.97
C ASN A 817 26.50 17.08 -8.55
N ALA A 818 25.36 16.83 -7.88
CA ALA A 818 25.31 16.20 -6.56
C ALA A 818 25.92 14.78 -6.57
N ARG A 819 25.58 13.97 -7.58
CA ARG A 819 26.14 12.61 -7.72
C ARG A 819 27.65 12.59 -7.99
N LEU A 820 28.15 13.55 -8.77
CA LEU A 820 29.60 13.73 -8.98
C LEU A 820 30.31 14.16 -7.69
N ARG A 821 29.68 15.01 -6.87
CA ARG A 821 30.17 15.41 -5.56
C ARG A 821 30.17 14.24 -4.57
N ALA A 822 29.14 13.40 -4.56
CA ALA A 822 29.10 12.18 -3.76
C ALA A 822 30.20 11.18 -4.16
N ALA A 823 30.51 11.08 -5.46
CA ALA A 823 31.62 10.27 -5.94
C ALA A 823 32.99 10.80 -5.48
N LEU A 824 33.20 12.13 -5.44
CA LEU A 824 34.37 12.74 -4.80
C LEU A 824 34.44 12.39 -3.30
N GLY A 825 33.30 12.40 -2.60
CA GLY A 825 33.20 12.01 -1.20
C GLY A 825 33.61 10.55 -0.96
N ARG A 826 33.23 9.63 -1.86
CA ARG A 826 33.67 8.23 -1.81
C ARG A 826 35.19 8.09 -1.96
N LEU A 827 35.81 8.83 -2.88
CA LEU A 827 37.27 8.85 -3.04
C LEU A 827 37.97 9.40 -1.78
N ALA A 828 37.39 10.42 -1.14
CA ALA A 828 37.90 10.97 0.12
C ALA A 828 37.82 9.95 1.26
N ARG A 829 36.68 9.26 1.37
CA ARG A 829 36.45 8.23 2.39
C ARG A 829 37.34 7.00 2.22
N SER A 830 37.70 6.64 0.98
CA SER A 830 38.59 5.51 0.71
C SER A 830 40.09 5.88 0.77
N GLY A 831 40.44 7.14 1.02
CA GLY A 831 41.83 7.60 1.03
C GLY A 831 42.51 7.51 -0.34
N ASP A 832 41.79 7.79 -1.43
CA ASP A 832 42.29 7.60 -2.79
C ASP A 832 43.54 8.47 -3.10
N PRO A 833 44.65 7.89 -3.60
CA PRO A 833 45.88 8.63 -3.88
C PRO A 833 45.76 9.74 -4.93
N ALA A 834 44.86 9.60 -5.92
CA ALA A 834 44.66 10.62 -6.94
C ALA A 834 43.99 11.86 -6.34
N LEU A 835 43.01 11.66 -5.45
CA LEU A 835 42.41 12.75 -4.69
C LEU A 835 43.40 13.37 -3.71
N ALA A 836 44.23 12.57 -3.03
CA ALA A 836 45.24 13.11 -2.13
C ALA A 836 46.23 14.03 -2.85
N THR A 837 46.70 13.63 -4.03
CA THR A 837 47.58 14.43 -4.89
C THR A 837 46.89 15.72 -5.34
N ALA A 838 45.64 15.62 -5.82
CA ALA A 838 44.86 16.76 -6.27
C ALA A 838 44.56 17.75 -5.12
N VAL A 839 44.18 17.28 -3.94
CA VAL A 839 43.93 18.15 -2.78
C VAL A 839 45.20 18.86 -2.33
N ALA A 840 46.33 18.13 -2.26
CA ALA A 840 47.61 18.72 -1.88
C ALA A 840 48.06 19.81 -2.87
N THR A 841 47.78 19.64 -4.17
CA THR A 841 48.33 20.50 -5.22
C THR A 841 47.38 21.54 -5.76
N GLU A 842 46.06 21.33 -5.73
CA GLU A 842 45.05 22.13 -6.46
C GLU A 842 43.91 22.68 -5.57
N SER A 843 43.77 22.27 -4.31
CA SER A 843 42.62 22.67 -3.49
C SER A 843 42.49 24.19 -3.25
N THR A 844 41.24 24.65 -3.22
CA THR A 844 40.81 25.98 -2.80
C THR A 844 40.28 25.95 -1.37
N THR A 845 40.14 27.11 -0.72
CA THR A 845 39.63 27.18 0.66
C THR A 845 38.26 26.49 0.84
N PRO A 846 37.24 26.72 -0.02
CA PRO A 846 35.95 26.03 0.12
C PRO A 846 36.07 24.52 -0.03
N ALA A 847 36.88 24.05 -0.99
CA ALA A 847 37.11 22.63 -1.23
C ALA A 847 37.80 21.94 -0.06
N LEU A 848 38.86 22.56 0.45
CA LEU A 848 39.63 22.04 1.57
C LEU A 848 38.79 21.99 2.85
N CYS A 849 38.01 23.04 3.16
CA CYS A 849 37.11 23.03 4.31
C CYS A 849 36.06 21.92 4.21
N ALA A 850 35.39 21.78 3.06
CA ALA A 850 34.37 20.76 2.87
C ALA A 850 34.94 19.34 3.04
N LEU A 851 36.07 19.05 2.40
CA LEU A 851 36.72 17.74 2.46
C LEU A 851 37.24 17.40 3.86
N VAL A 852 37.90 18.34 4.54
CA VAL A 852 38.41 18.15 5.92
C VAL A 852 37.28 17.96 6.92
N THR A 853 36.18 18.71 6.78
CA THR A 853 34.99 18.53 7.61
C THR A 853 34.34 17.17 7.35
N ALA A 854 34.18 16.77 6.09
CA ALA A 854 33.59 15.48 5.73
C ALA A 854 34.44 14.30 6.26
N THR A 855 35.76 14.33 6.10
CA THR A 855 36.65 13.29 6.64
C THR A 855 36.68 13.26 8.16
N SER A 856 36.47 14.39 8.83
CA SER A 856 36.38 14.43 10.30
C SER A 856 35.07 13.81 10.83
N LEU A 857 34.03 13.75 9.99
CA LEU A 857 32.73 13.16 10.32
C LEU A 857 32.69 11.65 10.04
N TRP A 858 33.48 11.16 9.09
CA TRP A 858 33.59 9.72 8.81
C TRP A 858 34.58 9.06 9.78
N ALA A 859 34.11 8.12 10.61
CA ALA A 859 34.96 7.42 11.58
C ALA A 859 36.13 6.64 10.92
N ASP A 860 37.25 6.49 11.66
CA ASP A 860 38.49 5.70 11.45
C ASP A 860 38.64 4.94 10.11
N THR A 861 38.60 5.66 8.99
CA THR A 861 38.67 5.05 7.64
C THR A 861 40.00 5.29 6.94
N VAL A 862 40.79 6.29 7.37
CA VAL A 862 42.07 6.67 6.75
C VAL A 862 43.03 7.21 7.82
N ASP A 863 44.32 6.89 7.71
CA ASP A 863 45.37 7.46 8.55
C ASP A 863 45.35 9.01 8.49
N SER A 864 45.18 9.65 9.64
CA SER A 864 44.79 11.06 9.75
C SER A 864 45.59 11.80 10.81
N VAL A 865 45.96 13.04 10.49
CA VAL A 865 46.65 13.97 11.38
C VAL A 865 45.62 14.92 11.99
N ARG A 866 45.69 15.09 13.31
CA ARG A 866 44.82 16.01 14.05
C ARG A 866 45.31 17.46 13.87
N ILE A 867 44.44 18.31 13.31
CA ILE A 867 44.66 19.75 13.13
C ILE A 867 44.21 20.52 14.37
N LEU A 868 43.08 20.11 14.92
CA LEU A 868 42.41 20.78 16.04
C LEU A 868 42.07 19.75 17.12
N PRO A 869 42.46 19.94 18.38
CA PRO A 869 42.07 19.03 19.45
C PRO A 869 40.56 19.08 19.74
N PRO A 870 39.99 18.00 20.33
CA PRO A 870 38.58 17.95 20.70
C PRO A 870 38.14 19.18 21.50
N ARG A 871 36.91 19.65 21.24
CA ARG A 871 36.27 20.80 21.91
C ARG A 871 36.96 22.16 21.71
N ARG A 872 37.93 22.27 20.81
CA ARG A 872 38.46 23.57 20.36
C ARG A 872 37.77 23.98 19.07
N VAL A 873 37.68 25.30 18.85
CA VAL A 873 37.00 25.88 17.68
C VAL A 873 37.93 26.73 16.80
N ARG A 874 39.12 27.10 17.28
CA ARG A 874 40.08 27.93 16.53
C ARG A 874 41.06 27.08 15.74
N VAL A 875 40.90 27.05 14.42
CA VAL A 875 41.75 26.27 13.51
C VAL A 875 43.07 27.02 13.25
N PRO A 876 44.24 26.41 13.53
CA PRO A 876 45.54 27.05 13.32
C PRO A 876 45.82 27.26 11.82
N GLY A 877 46.56 28.32 11.48
CA GLY A 877 46.93 28.65 10.09
C GLY A 877 47.04 30.15 9.84
N PHE A 878 47.46 30.55 8.63
CA PHE A 878 47.45 31.95 8.18
C PHE A 878 46.61 32.12 6.90
N PRO A 879 45.47 32.85 6.94
CA PRO A 879 44.86 33.44 8.14
C PRO A 879 44.30 32.36 9.09
N ALA A 880 44.25 32.64 10.39
CA ALA A 880 43.55 31.77 11.34
C ALA A 880 42.03 31.85 11.08
N SER A 881 41.30 30.77 11.33
CA SER A 881 39.85 30.71 11.18
C SER A 881 39.21 30.00 12.37
N THR A 882 37.90 30.11 12.54
CA THR A 882 37.17 29.38 13.58
C THR A 882 36.01 28.57 13.00
N LEU A 883 35.66 27.47 13.65
CA LEU A 883 34.57 26.57 13.26
C LEU A 883 33.18 27.17 13.58
N ASP A 884 33.11 28.06 14.56
CA ASP A 884 31.88 28.65 15.10
C ASP A 884 31.47 29.97 14.43
N ASP A 885 32.29 30.49 13.52
CA ASP A 885 31.95 31.66 12.71
C ASP A 885 30.88 31.29 11.64
N PRO A 886 29.65 31.82 11.72
CA PRO A 886 28.59 31.53 10.74
C PRO A 886 28.91 32.04 9.34
N ASP A 887 29.70 33.12 9.27
CA ASP A 887 30.23 33.67 8.02
C ASP A 887 31.67 33.18 7.78
N GLY A 888 32.07 32.10 8.45
CA GLY A 888 33.39 31.49 8.35
C GLY A 888 33.51 30.56 7.14
N PRO A 889 34.74 30.23 6.71
CA PRO A 889 34.96 29.30 5.60
C PRO A 889 34.46 27.86 5.90
N TRP A 890 34.37 27.49 7.19
CA TRP A 890 33.93 26.16 7.63
C TRP A 890 32.42 25.97 7.56
N GLN A 891 31.62 26.91 8.07
CA GLN A 891 30.17 26.81 8.01
C GLN A 891 29.63 27.05 6.60
N ARG A 892 30.26 27.95 5.82
CA ARG A 892 29.95 28.10 4.38
C ARG A 892 30.18 26.83 3.57
N ALA A 893 31.01 25.90 4.05
CA ALA A 893 31.26 24.64 3.37
C ALA A 893 30.20 23.56 3.66
N TRP A 894 29.28 23.75 4.62
CA TRP A 894 28.30 22.74 5.03
C TRP A 894 27.43 22.18 3.89
N PRO A 895 26.93 22.98 2.92
CA PRO A 895 26.21 22.42 1.78
C PRO A 895 27.06 21.42 1.00
N ALA A 896 28.34 21.75 0.73
CA ALA A 896 29.26 20.87 0.03
C ALA A 896 29.64 19.63 0.87
N VAL A 897 29.72 19.74 2.20
CA VAL A 897 29.91 18.58 3.10
C VAL A 897 28.76 17.58 2.96
N ARG A 898 27.53 18.10 2.87
CA ARG A 898 26.32 17.28 2.67
C ARG A 898 26.34 16.57 1.31
N ASP A 899 26.71 17.30 0.25
CA ASP A 899 26.83 16.74 -1.11
C ASP A 899 27.97 15.69 -1.24
N LEU A 900 28.99 15.75 -0.38
CA LEU A 900 30.03 14.71 -0.27
C LEU A 900 29.51 13.44 0.43
N GLY A 901 28.31 13.46 1.04
CA GLY A 901 27.71 12.34 1.75
C GLY A 901 28.11 12.24 3.24
N ALA A 902 28.53 13.33 3.87
CA ALA A 902 28.85 13.37 5.30
C ALA A 902 27.67 13.87 6.16
N PRO A 903 27.47 13.29 7.37
CA PRO A 903 26.39 13.67 8.28
C PRO A 903 26.70 14.99 9.00
N VAL A 904 26.51 16.12 8.32
CA VAL A 904 26.86 17.45 8.84
C VAL A 904 26.12 17.82 10.14
N ASP A 905 24.95 17.24 10.38
CA ASP A 905 24.16 17.49 11.59
C ASP A 905 24.84 16.93 12.86
N GLU A 906 25.74 15.95 12.71
CA GLU A 906 26.55 15.39 13.82
C GLU A 906 27.86 16.18 14.05
N PHE A 907 28.10 17.29 13.33
CA PHE A 907 29.39 17.97 13.32
C PHE A 907 29.91 18.34 14.71
N TRP A 908 29.10 19.02 15.52
CA TRP A 908 29.55 19.47 16.83
C TRP A 908 29.83 18.32 17.79
N ASP A 909 29.00 17.28 17.76
CA ASP A 909 29.16 16.10 18.61
C ASP A 909 30.43 15.32 18.23
N ARG A 910 30.68 15.16 16.93
CA ARG A 910 31.89 14.47 16.44
C ARG A 910 33.16 15.26 16.73
N ILE A 911 33.19 16.56 16.41
CA ILE A 911 34.36 17.41 16.67
C ILE A 911 34.64 17.55 18.18
N ALA A 912 33.62 17.48 19.03
CA ALA A 912 33.79 17.45 20.48
C ALA A 912 34.51 16.18 20.99
N VAL A 913 34.51 15.09 20.22
CA VAL A 913 35.13 13.81 20.56
C VAL A 913 36.48 13.62 19.89
N THR A 914 36.55 13.81 18.56
CA THR A 914 37.74 13.47 17.75
C THR A 914 38.64 14.67 17.46
N GLY A 915 38.07 15.88 17.51
CA GLY A 915 38.69 17.10 16.98
C GLY A 915 38.59 17.17 15.45
N LEU A 916 39.23 18.17 14.84
CA LEU A 916 39.31 18.30 13.39
C LEU A 916 40.54 17.54 12.88
N VAL A 917 40.36 16.65 11.91
CA VAL A 917 41.41 15.80 11.35
C VAL A 917 41.50 15.93 9.84
N VAL A 918 42.71 15.73 9.30
CA VAL A 918 42.98 15.67 7.86
C VAL A 918 43.73 14.39 7.53
N PRO A 919 43.38 13.67 6.45
CA PRO A 919 44.15 12.51 6.01
C PRO A 919 45.63 12.86 5.82
N ALA A 920 46.53 12.04 6.38
CA ALA A 920 47.97 12.27 6.34
C ALA A 920 48.50 12.39 4.90
N ALA A 921 47.92 11.61 3.98
CA ALA A 921 48.27 11.63 2.56
C ALA A 921 48.04 12.99 1.86
N TRP A 922 47.11 13.83 2.36
CA TRP A 922 46.82 15.14 1.76
C TRP A 922 47.88 16.19 2.09
N LEU A 923 48.66 15.95 3.14
CA LEU A 923 49.73 16.85 3.56
C LEU A 923 50.98 16.72 2.65
N ALA A 924 51.10 15.62 1.90
CA ALA A 924 52.22 15.34 0.99
C ALA A 924 53.61 15.58 1.64
N GLY A 925 53.75 15.23 2.92
CA GLY A 925 54.98 15.43 3.71
C GLY A 925 55.19 16.85 4.28
N ALA A 926 54.28 17.79 4.04
CA ALA A 926 54.28 19.12 4.65
C ALA A 926 53.39 19.18 5.91
N ASP A 927 53.33 20.33 6.59
CA ASP A 927 52.40 20.56 7.70
C ASP A 927 51.03 21.12 7.21
N TRP A 928 50.04 21.10 8.10
CA TRP A 928 48.72 21.68 7.85
C TRP A 928 48.78 23.16 7.44
N THR A 929 49.68 23.93 8.03
CA THR A 929 49.82 25.38 7.79
C THR A 929 50.19 25.66 6.33
N VAL A 930 51.04 24.83 5.72
CA VAL A 930 51.42 24.92 4.31
C VAL A 930 50.23 24.62 3.40
N LEU A 931 49.47 23.56 3.67
CA LEU A 931 48.28 23.21 2.88
C LEU A 931 47.21 24.31 2.97
N TRP A 932 46.94 24.79 4.19
CA TRP A 932 45.98 25.86 4.44
C TRP A 932 46.38 27.19 3.80
N ARG A 933 47.65 27.59 3.90
CA ARG A 933 48.17 28.81 3.27
C ARG A 933 48.07 28.74 1.74
N ARG A 934 48.31 27.58 1.15
CA ARG A 934 48.20 27.36 -0.30
C ARG A 934 46.76 27.51 -0.77
N ALA A 935 45.81 26.86 -0.09
CA ALA A 935 44.39 26.96 -0.41
C ALA A 935 43.84 28.39 -0.28
N THR A 936 44.28 29.12 0.74
CA THR A 936 43.87 30.53 0.99
C THR A 936 44.55 31.55 0.07
N ALA A 937 45.78 31.30 -0.38
CA ALA A 937 46.44 32.13 -1.39
C ALA A 937 45.75 32.05 -2.75
N ARG A 938 45.24 30.88 -3.14
CA ARG A 938 44.47 30.70 -4.39
C ARG A 938 43.12 31.39 -4.38
N ALA A 939 42.43 31.42 -3.23
CA ALA A 939 41.20 32.18 -3.08
C ALA A 939 41.35 33.69 -3.38
N ARG A 940 42.58 34.23 -3.31
CA ARG A 940 42.88 35.63 -3.65
C ARG A 940 43.17 35.88 -5.14
N HIS A 941 43.44 34.84 -5.93
CA HIS A 941 43.69 34.95 -7.38
C HIS A 941 42.45 34.66 -8.26
N HIS A 942 41.29 34.37 -7.65
CA HIS A 942 40.02 34.10 -8.34
C HIS A 942 38.88 35.08 -7.96
N ARG A 943 39.20 36.22 -7.33
CA ARG A 943 38.31 37.40 -7.39
C ARG A 943 38.69 38.22 -8.63
N PRO A 944 37.75 38.54 -9.54
CA PRO A 944 38.02 39.48 -10.62
C PRO A 944 38.43 40.86 -10.08
#